data_AF-A0A9N9S662-F1
#
_entry.id   AF-A0A9N9S662-F1
#
_cell.length_a   1.000
_cell.length_b   1.000
_cell.length_c   1.000
_cell.angle_alpha   90.00
_cell.angle_beta   90.00
_cell.angle_gamma   90.00
#
_symmetry.space_group_name_H-M   'P 1'
#
loop_
_entity.id
_entity.type
_entity.pdbx_description
1 polymer ?
#
loop_
_entity_poly.entity_id
_entity_poly.type
_entity_poly.pdbx_seq_one_letter_code
_entity_poly.pdbx_strand_id
1 'polypeptide(L)'
;MDQTPTEPAVPLDITPDFSQYEIKLYPIEKEFLACLDTRKGQESSEQVDSKIETVVVLDRSGSMGESVEMIVNNVLPKFFELLSYDPETIINLIAFETSTKVHKIKVGDFIKFRMFCEGCTAMAPAVEELYKLFEQFQSNVKSLRIVTISDGEVNDKKATKDLGDKLAEYAGKCNISVNSQAVRFFTSNAQPDTTALCSLLQLNNIGNSQMIDIKEEKKSPEDIAKEMANLFVNDGLDKSKMLKSSEALFYKFPWDKDPTDQIVILPGIKNFFWVNGVPDDSQVLTIDGKSIKVSAEPSINFDVLMDSVKLNFIIDRMKILKIINTDAAKETIDKMVAYFTKIENILIKLAAEEDVDPTSIAGRAKLLKINKILSKQITGFLQTIATDDEVNKLNAEQKAHYLRTVEVSSKAGRGLAKRAAKQRRKNRNKMLSFDEIIHKEVLSIKANFHEIKDIDYKDHTVSFYSQATTFEGIMSLVEAADDVLFKNYTADEILQIINIVGVACCSPKGDYPDASKWRVNEIYYGCYISVADIITSYHQSKDTGFVLKAPGSDKKNIKEITSTIPVFDDPRIGVFLKKYAPSILEFTSSIGMRKVIADVSMTFGYNIIAGIRRMMYDLNKNRSTVHLETFKNLISTASSFVGKYYDHIQEHLKDKDCGQYGYYLDNNGIGNLIVPLIRIYSKKNHEAVKRMPDILRAIYSYEVWKGISKQFRSEKKFNKIVREMIHKLLNIDLELDNVKVAPLFEPEPKREDIKFPDAFEIDVEYLDELTQPLYYHNYMSLLPQLLTAVTSGQLQDIKNIPEMTKTSTMHAFGTDYSYKKFIFLNVYQALRYPRPADRIDFTAQTMKILDTKYHDEVIEDVKKYVRGQFEAQYDFDVKMKQRQEELEMAQTIVGSLMNETSYEAMVNIWKNGITRNNITYKIANSSSNGFKLLCKKLIDLKVEIQLRSKIIEVLLLGVDADGQVVYNNGQLVDIKNIKKYKRRFLLTGTTEDWDKIEEKFNDRATYTYRDKENKRGHGNKKMSYWALGFDSPSEFLKTLAIDERDEYFDKHMRCCDSFNIRRKQEGN
;
A
#
# COMPACT_ATOMS: atom_id res chain seq x y z
N MET A 1 -3.88 42.04 75.61
CA MET A 1 -4.57 41.82 74.33
C MET A 1 -5.04 40.39 74.33
N ASP A 2 -6.35 40.25 74.11
CA ASP A 2 -7.19 39.18 74.63
C ASP A 2 -6.92 37.78 74.06
N GLN A 3 -6.94 36.80 74.96
CA GLN A 3 -7.14 35.39 74.62
C GLN A 3 -8.59 35.04 74.92
N THR A 4 -9.38 34.79 73.88
CA THR A 4 -10.67 34.10 73.99
C THR A 4 -10.45 32.58 73.89
N PRO A 5 -11.08 31.77 74.75
CA PRO A 5 -11.03 30.32 74.65
C PRO A 5 -12.07 29.82 73.63
N THR A 6 -11.63 29.02 72.66
CA THR A 6 -12.52 28.25 71.78
C THR A 6 -13.04 27.01 72.52
N GLU A 7 -14.37 26.87 72.58
CA GLU A 7 -15.08 25.71 73.12
C GLU A 7 -14.69 24.39 72.41
N PRO A 8 -14.74 23.23 73.10
CA PRO A 8 -14.61 21.94 72.45
C PRO A 8 -15.86 21.63 71.63
N ALA A 9 -15.67 21.39 70.33
CA ALA A 9 -16.74 20.94 69.45
C ALA A 9 -17.33 19.62 69.96
N VAL A 10 -18.65 19.62 70.21
CA VAL A 10 -19.44 18.41 70.46
C VAL A 10 -19.45 17.58 69.17
N PRO A 11 -19.15 16.26 69.19
CA PRO A 11 -19.29 15.43 68.02
C PRO A 11 -20.78 15.35 67.67
N LEU A 12 -21.17 15.98 66.57
CA LEU A 12 -22.46 15.75 65.93
C LEU A 12 -22.43 14.34 65.34
N ASP A 13 -23.14 13.43 65.98
CA ASP A 13 -23.38 12.07 65.53
C ASP A 13 -24.35 12.12 64.33
N ILE A 14 -23.81 12.46 63.14
CA ILE A 14 -24.57 12.48 61.89
C ILE A 14 -24.60 11.06 61.35
N THR A 15 -25.63 10.29 61.70
CA THR A 15 -25.88 9.01 61.05
C THR A 15 -26.18 9.25 59.57
N PRO A 16 -25.46 8.62 58.61
CA PRO A 16 -25.73 8.81 57.19
C PRO A 16 -27.14 8.38 56.83
N ASP A 17 -27.85 9.17 56.02
CA ASP A 17 -29.17 8.83 55.51
C ASP A 17 -29.05 7.91 54.28
N PHE A 18 -29.35 6.63 54.46
CA PHE A 18 -29.28 5.62 53.41
C PHE A 18 -30.55 5.57 52.54
N SER A 19 -31.54 6.45 52.78
CA SER A 19 -32.74 6.59 51.94
C SER A 19 -32.44 6.99 50.49
N GLN A 20 -31.20 7.42 50.21
CA GLN A 20 -30.73 7.86 48.89
C GLN A 20 -30.25 6.73 47.98
N TYR A 21 -30.06 5.51 48.49
CA TYR A 21 -29.65 4.36 47.68
C TYR A 21 -30.88 3.72 47.02
N GLU A 22 -30.83 3.56 45.71
CA GLU A 22 -31.85 2.88 44.91
C GLU A 22 -31.19 1.79 44.07
N ILE A 23 -31.73 0.57 44.15
CA ILE A 23 -31.37 -0.55 43.27
C ILE A 23 -32.30 -0.51 42.06
N LYS A 24 -31.73 -0.35 40.88
CA LYS A 24 -32.47 -0.45 39.61
C LYS A 24 -32.34 -1.86 39.04
N LEU A 25 -33.46 -2.52 38.82
CA LEU A 25 -33.54 -3.87 38.24
C LEU A 25 -33.88 -3.79 36.75
N TYR A 26 -33.01 -4.33 35.92
CA TYR A 26 -33.19 -4.42 34.47
C TYR A 26 -33.56 -5.86 34.08
N PRO A 27 -34.72 -6.09 33.44
CA PRO A 27 -35.18 -7.43 33.12
C PRO A 27 -34.30 -8.12 32.08
N ILE A 28 -33.93 -9.38 32.36
CA ILE A 28 -33.23 -10.31 31.46
C ILE A 28 -33.96 -11.67 31.53
N GLU A 29 -34.98 -11.85 30.69
CA GLU A 29 -35.89 -13.02 30.71
C GLU A 29 -36.55 -13.27 32.09
N LYS A 30 -36.08 -14.27 32.84
CA LYS A 30 -36.58 -14.67 34.17
C LYS A 30 -35.76 -14.09 35.32
N GLU A 31 -34.67 -13.39 35.02
CA GLU A 31 -33.71 -12.83 35.95
C GLU A 31 -33.60 -11.31 35.78
N PHE A 32 -32.88 -10.65 36.69
CA PHE A 32 -32.65 -9.21 36.62
C PHE A 32 -31.16 -8.89 36.78
N LEU A 33 -30.67 -7.95 35.98
CA LEU A 33 -29.41 -7.26 36.25
C LEU A 33 -29.71 -6.07 37.17
N ALA A 34 -29.17 -6.07 38.36
CA ALA A 34 -29.27 -4.97 39.31
C ALA A 34 -28.11 -3.98 39.15
N CYS A 35 -28.43 -2.70 39.24
CA CYS A 35 -27.46 -1.61 39.31
C CYS A 35 -27.69 -0.80 40.59
N LEU A 36 -26.62 -0.64 41.37
CA LEU A 36 -26.59 0.20 42.57
C LEU A 36 -25.46 1.23 42.43
N ASP A 37 -25.82 2.51 42.28
CA ASP A 37 -24.85 3.60 42.13
C ASP A 37 -24.47 4.19 43.49
N THR A 38 -23.31 3.80 44.02
CA THR A 38 -22.84 4.27 45.33
C THR A 38 -22.06 5.58 45.27
N ARG A 39 -21.92 6.20 44.09
CA ARG A 39 -21.22 7.49 43.92
C ARG A 39 -22.03 8.67 44.47
N LYS A 40 -23.35 8.54 44.53
CA LYS A 40 -24.26 9.64 44.89
C LYS A 40 -24.38 9.90 46.39
N GLY A 41 -23.86 9.00 47.24
CA GLY A 41 -24.00 9.05 48.70
C GLY A 41 -22.70 9.24 49.47
N GLN A 42 -21.67 9.88 48.89
CA GLN A 42 -20.40 10.14 49.58
C GLN A 42 -20.55 11.29 50.59
N GLU A 43 -21.13 10.99 51.75
CA GLU A 43 -20.75 11.64 53.01
C GLU A 43 -19.78 10.72 53.76
N SER A 44 -18.86 11.34 54.51
CA SER A 44 -17.75 10.70 55.22
C SER A 44 -18.20 9.48 56.02
N SER A 45 -18.07 8.29 55.44
CA SER A 45 -18.35 7.04 56.13
C SER A 45 -17.21 6.76 57.11
N GLU A 46 -17.55 6.55 58.39
CA GLU A 46 -16.66 5.95 59.37
C GLU A 46 -15.98 4.71 58.76
N GLN A 47 -14.67 4.59 58.93
CA GLN A 47 -13.92 3.39 58.58
C GLN A 47 -14.50 2.22 59.37
N VAL A 48 -15.26 1.36 58.69
CA VAL A 48 -15.61 0.07 59.25
C VAL A 48 -14.32 -0.73 59.33
N ASP A 49 -13.93 -1.10 60.55
CA ASP A 49 -12.73 -1.89 60.86
C ASP A 49 -12.91 -3.34 60.37
N SER A 50 -13.03 -3.52 59.05
CA SER A 50 -13.06 -4.85 58.45
C SER A 50 -11.63 -5.36 58.38
N LYS A 51 -11.33 -6.37 59.19
CA LYS A 51 -9.99 -6.96 59.26
C LYS A 51 -9.63 -7.57 57.90
N ILE A 52 -8.80 -6.87 57.13
CA ILE A 52 -8.27 -7.35 55.85
C ILE A 52 -7.06 -8.23 56.16
N GLU A 53 -7.16 -9.52 55.84
CA GLU A 53 -5.98 -10.38 55.85
C GLU A 53 -5.20 -10.19 54.55
N THR A 54 -3.87 -10.26 54.64
CA THR A 54 -2.99 -10.11 53.47
C THR A 54 -2.00 -11.25 53.40
N VAL A 55 -1.92 -11.85 52.22
CA VAL A 55 -1.01 -12.96 51.92
C VAL A 55 -0.06 -12.54 50.80
N VAL A 56 1.23 -12.69 51.04
CA VAL A 56 2.28 -12.54 50.02
C VAL A 56 2.77 -13.93 49.67
N VAL A 57 2.64 -14.32 48.40
CA VAL A 57 3.23 -15.55 47.87
C VAL A 57 4.50 -15.16 47.13
N LEU A 58 5.65 -15.47 47.71
CA LEU A 58 6.95 -15.01 47.21
C LEU A 58 7.82 -16.19 46.77
N ASP A 59 8.24 -16.14 45.52
CA ASP A 59 9.31 -16.98 45.01
C ASP A 59 10.62 -16.58 45.69
N ARG A 60 11.28 -17.55 46.30
CA ARG A 60 12.65 -17.38 46.82
C ARG A 60 13.62 -18.37 46.20
N SER A 61 13.32 -18.87 45.00
CA SER A 61 14.19 -19.75 44.25
C SER A 61 15.55 -19.10 43.94
N GLY A 62 16.55 -19.92 43.62
CA GLY A 62 17.90 -19.43 43.32
C GLY A 62 17.98 -18.42 42.18
N SER A 63 17.00 -18.38 41.26
CA SER A 63 16.93 -17.35 40.20
C SER A 63 16.68 -15.95 40.74
N MET A 64 15.98 -15.83 41.88
CA MET A 64 15.62 -14.56 42.49
C MET A 64 16.81 -13.84 43.12
N GLY A 65 17.95 -14.52 43.34
CA GLY A 65 19.21 -13.92 43.80
C GLY A 65 19.07 -12.94 44.98
N GLU A 66 19.75 -11.80 44.87
CA GLU A 66 19.69 -10.70 45.83
C GLU A 66 18.31 -9.98 45.83
N SER A 67 17.50 -10.18 44.80
CA SER A 67 16.18 -9.57 44.69
C SER A 67 15.21 -10.05 45.77
N VAL A 68 15.38 -11.26 46.32
CA VAL A 68 14.58 -11.75 47.46
C VAL A 68 14.74 -10.82 48.65
N GLU A 69 15.98 -10.53 49.05
CA GLU A 69 16.27 -9.66 50.19
C GLU A 69 15.80 -8.23 49.91
N MET A 70 16.00 -7.75 48.67
CA MET A 70 15.53 -6.43 48.26
C MET A 70 14.00 -6.32 48.32
N ILE A 71 13.26 -7.32 47.83
CA ILE A 71 11.79 -7.33 47.88
C ILE A 71 11.31 -7.36 49.32
N VAL A 72 11.85 -8.24 50.14
CA VAL A 72 11.39 -8.44 51.52
C VAL A 72 11.72 -7.24 52.41
N ASN A 73 12.90 -6.65 52.27
CA ASN A 73 13.41 -5.67 53.24
C ASN A 73 13.18 -4.22 52.79
N ASN A 74 13.04 -3.98 51.48
CA ASN A 74 12.91 -2.61 50.94
C ASN A 74 11.56 -2.40 50.23
N VAL A 75 11.08 -3.36 49.44
CA VAL A 75 9.85 -3.19 48.64
C VAL A 75 8.60 -3.45 49.48
N LEU A 76 8.48 -4.59 50.15
CA LEU A 76 7.29 -4.97 50.91
C LEU A 76 6.95 -3.99 52.05
N PRO A 77 7.90 -3.50 52.87
CA PRO A 77 7.59 -2.49 53.89
C PRO A 77 6.97 -1.24 53.27
N LYS A 78 7.56 -0.76 52.16
CA LYS A 78 7.06 0.44 51.48
C LYS A 78 5.72 0.20 50.79
N PHE A 79 5.52 -0.99 50.23
CA PHE A 79 4.24 -1.43 49.65
C PHE A 79 3.12 -1.39 50.69
N PHE A 80 3.36 -1.93 51.89
CA PHE A 80 2.38 -1.89 52.99
C PHE A 80 2.15 -0.48 53.53
N GLU A 81 3.22 0.34 53.64
CA GLU A 81 3.10 1.75 54.02
C GLU A 81 2.21 2.53 53.03
N LEU A 82 2.39 2.33 51.73
CA LEU A 82 1.58 2.96 50.68
C LEU A 82 0.11 2.53 50.71
N LEU A 83 -0.18 1.33 51.20
CA LEU A 83 -1.53 0.83 51.45
C LEU A 83 -2.06 1.20 52.84
N SER A 84 -1.34 2.04 53.59
CA SER A 84 -1.71 2.52 54.93
C SER A 84 -1.88 1.43 55.98
N TYR A 85 -1.06 0.37 55.93
CA TYR A 85 -1.05 -0.68 56.95
C TYR A 85 -0.36 -0.20 58.22
N ASP A 86 -0.91 -0.56 59.38
CA ASP A 86 -0.27 -0.31 60.67
C ASP A 86 1.00 -1.19 60.79
N PRO A 87 2.13 -0.68 61.33
CA PRO A 87 3.36 -1.45 61.54
C PRO A 87 3.19 -2.76 62.33
N GLU A 88 2.18 -2.85 63.20
CA GLU A 88 1.86 -4.04 64.00
C GLU A 88 0.99 -5.06 63.24
N THR A 89 0.50 -4.72 62.04
CA THR A 89 -0.32 -5.62 61.22
C THR A 89 0.47 -6.86 60.83
N ILE A 90 -0.12 -8.03 61.05
CA ILE A 90 0.50 -9.32 60.71
C ILE A 90 0.20 -9.68 59.25
N ILE A 91 1.25 -9.95 58.48
CA ILE A 91 1.18 -10.41 57.10
C ILE A 91 1.59 -11.88 57.05
N ASN A 92 0.84 -12.68 56.27
CA ASN A 92 1.20 -14.06 56.00
C ASN A 92 2.10 -14.11 54.74
N LEU A 93 3.38 -14.41 54.91
CA LEU A 93 4.34 -14.58 53.81
C LEU A 93 4.56 -16.06 53.55
N ILE A 94 4.08 -16.54 52.40
CA ILE A 94 4.33 -17.89 51.88
C ILE A 94 5.53 -17.81 50.95
N ALA A 95 6.69 -18.24 51.44
CA ALA A 95 7.92 -18.25 50.67
C ALA A 95 8.17 -19.65 50.08
N PHE A 96 8.26 -19.76 48.76
CA PHE A 96 8.38 -21.04 48.07
C PHE A 96 9.66 -21.16 47.24
N GLU A 97 10.19 -22.37 47.22
CA GLU A 97 11.35 -22.81 46.45
C GLU A 97 11.17 -24.30 46.15
N THR A 98 12.10 -25.18 46.54
CA THR A 98 11.89 -26.63 46.49
C THR A 98 10.94 -27.10 47.60
N SER A 99 10.79 -26.28 48.64
CA SER A 99 9.87 -26.45 49.76
C SER A 99 9.15 -25.13 50.06
N THR A 100 8.01 -25.19 50.74
CA THR A 100 7.27 -23.98 51.14
C THR A 100 7.43 -23.74 52.64
N LYS A 101 7.66 -22.47 53.01
CA LYS A 101 7.65 -22.01 54.40
C LYS A 101 6.64 -20.87 54.55
N VAL A 102 5.84 -20.93 55.61
CA VAL A 102 4.88 -19.88 55.95
C VAL A 102 5.40 -19.08 57.13
N HIS A 103 5.48 -17.77 56.97
CA HIS A 103 5.91 -16.83 57.99
C HIS A 103 4.77 -15.87 58.33
N LYS A 104 4.62 -15.54 59.62
CA LYS A 104 3.72 -14.48 60.10
C LYS A 104 4.58 -13.33 60.61
N ILE A 105 4.61 -12.23 59.87
CA ILE A 105 5.57 -11.14 60.09
C ILE A 105 4.79 -9.83 60.26
N LYS A 106 5.15 -9.03 61.26
CA LYS A 106 4.59 -7.68 61.40
C LYS A 106 5.16 -6.76 60.32
N VAL A 107 4.37 -5.83 59.79
CA VAL A 107 4.82 -4.88 58.76
C VAL A 107 6.13 -4.17 59.14
N GLY A 108 6.26 -3.72 60.40
CA GLY A 108 7.47 -3.05 60.90
C GLY A 108 8.71 -3.95 61.02
N ASP A 109 8.53 -5.28 61.07
CA ASP A 109 9.61 -6.25 61.24
C ASP A 109 10.23 -6.71 59.90
N PHE A 110 9.57 -6.46 58.77
CA PHE A 110 10.09 -6.85 57.44
C PHE A 110 11.47 -6.26 57.15
N ILE A 111 11.76 -5.03 57.58
CA ILE A 111 13.07 -4.36 57.37
C ILE A 111 14.23 -5.15 58.01
N LYS A 112 13.96 -5.89 59.09
CA LYS A 112 14.95 -6.67 59.85
C LYS A 112 14.90 -8.16 59.53
N PHE A 113 13.91 -8.60 58.75
CA PHE A 113 13.68 -10.00 58.46
C PHE A 113 14.69 -10.46 57.40
N ARG A 114 15.44 -11.53 57.68
CA ARG A 114 16.46 -12.03 56.75
C ARG A 114 15.90 -13.22 55.99
N MET A 115 15.81 -13.08 54.67
CA MET A 115 15.40 -14.14 53.75
C MET A 115 16.37 -14.19 52.58
N PHE A 116 16.89 -15.39 52.29
CA PHE A 116 17.83 -15.63 51.20
C PHE A 116 17.19 -16.50 50.12
N CYS A 117 17.71 -16.41 48.90
CA CYS A 117 17.32 -17.27 47.79
C CYS A 117 17.89 -18.70 47.97
N GLU A 118 17.07 -19.73 47.72
CA GLU A 118 17.44 -21.14 47.85
C GLU A 118 16.67 -22.01 46.83
N GLY A 119 17.26 -23.12 46.37
CA GLY A 119 16.55 -24.18 45.63
C GLY A 119 15.95 -23.82 44.27
N CYS A 120 15.11 -24.73 43.75
CA CYS A 120 14.37 -24.60 42.49
C CYS A 120 12.99 -23.94 42.68
N THR A 121 12.31 -23.55 41.60
CA THR A 121 10.95 -22.96 41.65
C THR A 121 9.87 -24.05 41.61
N ALA A 122 9.24 -24.40 42.74
CA ALA A 122 8.08 -25.30 42.82
C ALA A 122 6.92 -24.66 43.60
N MET A 123 5.82 -24.38 42.90
CA MET A 123 4.73 -23.52 43.39
C MET A 123 3.55 -24.31 43.97
N ALA A 124 3.37 -25.57 43.61
CA ALA A 124 2.24 -26.38 44.07
C ALA A 124 2.14 -26.45 45.60
N PRO A 125 3.24 -26.66 46.37
CA PRO A 125 3.17 -26.68 47.82
C PRO A 125 2.80 -25.30 48.41
N ALA A 126 3.08 -24.20 47.71
CA ALA A 126 2.63 -22.85 48.12
C ALA A 126 1.11 -22.72 47.99
N VAL A 127 0.51 -23.30 46.95
CA VAL A 127 -0.96 -23.34 46.79
C VAL A 127 -1.62 -24.20 47.87
N GLU A 128 -0.99 -25.30 48.30
CA GLU A 128 -1.49 -26.13 49.42
C GLU A 128 -1.46 -25.37 50.76
N GLU A 129 -0.38 -24.64 51.04
CA GLU A 129 -0.32 -23.80 52.25
C GLU A 129 -1.33 -22.66 52.20
N LEU A 130 -1.54 -22.07 51.02
CA LEU A 130 -2.60 -21.08 50.83
C LEU A 130 -3.98 -21.70 51.10
N TYR A 131 -4.23 -22.93 50.64
CA TYR A 131 -5.46 -23.67 50.94
C TYR A 131 -5.69 -23.85 52.44
N LYS A 132 -4.65 -24.26 53.18
CA LYS A 132 -4.72 -24.39 54.65
C LYS A 132 -4.99 -23.06 55.34
N LEU A 133 -4.46 -21.94 54.83
CA LEU A 133 -4.79 -20.61 55.35
C LEU A 133 -6.26 -20.26 55.12
N PHE A 134 -6.81 -20.57 53.94
CA PHE A 134 -8.24 -20.39 53.66
C PHE A 134 -9.12 -21.20 54.63
N GLU A 135 -8.73 -22.43 54.98
CA GLU A 135 -9.41 -23.24 56.01
C GLU A 135 -9.34 -22.57 57.40
N GLN A 136 -8.21 -21.96 57.76
CA GLN A 136 -8.04 -21.27 59.05
C GLN A 136 -8.84 -19.95 59.13
N PHE A 137 -9.13 -19.33 58.00
CA PHE A 137 -9.81 -18.03 57.94
C PHE A 137 -11.34 -18.11 58.12
N GLN A 138 -11.93 -19.31 58.09
CA GLN A 138 -13.36 -19.59 57.92
C GLN A 138 -14.35 -18.94 58.92
N SER A 139 -13.91 -18.21 59.95
CA SER A 139 -14.81 -17.59 60.94
C SER A 139 -14.72 -16.07 61.04
N ASN A 140 -13.57 -15.46 60.73
CA ASN A 140 -13.28 -14.07 61.13
C ASN A 140 -12.84 -13.16 59.99
N VAL A 141 -12.57 -13.71 58.81
CA VAL A 141 -11.99 -12.96 57.68
C VAL A 141 -13.03 -12.80 56.59
N LYS A 142 -13.35 -11.54 56.25
CA LYS A 142 -14.30 -11.21 55.18
C LYS A 142 -13.60 -10.75 53.90
N SER A 143 -12.37 -10.26 54.03
CA SER A 143 -11.61 -9.63 52.96
C SER A 143 -10.17 -10.13 52.97
N LEU A 144 -9.66 -10.51 51.79
CA LEU A 144 -8.34 -11.08 51.60
C LEU A 144 -7.64 -10.43 50.40
N ARG A 145 -6.42 -9.94 50.61
CA ARG A 145 -5.51 -9.51 49.55
C ARG A 145 -4.43 -10.57 49.33
N ILE A 146 -4.21 -10.94 48.07
CA ILE A 146 -3.16 -11.89 47.68
C ILE A 146 -2.29 -11.22 46.63
N VAL A 147 -0.98 -11.15 46.88
CA VAL A 147 0.00 -10.76 45.87
C VAL A 147 0.98 -11.90 45.64
N THR A 148 1.09 -12.34 44.38
CA THR A 148 2.02 -13.41 43.99
C THR A 148 3.18 -12.81 43.21
N ILE A 149 4.42 -13.09 43.63
CA ILE A 149 5.64 -12.53 43.04
C ILE A 149 6.57 -13.69 42.66
N SER A 150 6.94 -13.80 41.39
CA SER A 150 7.87 -14.84 40.92
C SER A 150 8.66 -14.39 39.69
N ASP A 151 9.90 -14.88 39.58
CA ASP A 151 10.79 -14.65 38.43
C ASP A 151 11.03 -15.88 37.55
N GLY A 152 10.69 -17.07 38.04
CA GLY A 152 11.18 -18.32 37.50
C GLY A 152 10.15 -19.12 36.68
N GLU A 153 10.67 -20.11 35.95
CA GLU A 153 9.85 -21.18 35.41
C GLU A 153 9.45 -22.14 36.52
N VAL A 154 8.14 -22.28 36.76
CA VAL A 154 7.61 -23.19 37.75
C VAL A 154 7.77 -24.64 37.27
N ASN A 155 8.44 -25.49 38.05
CA ASN A 155 8.74 -26.88 37.64
C ASN A 155 7.51 -27.80 37.72
N ASP A 156 6.55 -27.49 38.58
CA ASP A 156 5.36 -28.30 38.90
C ASP A 156 4.06 -27.67 38.36
N LYS A 157 4.11 -27.11 37.14
CA LYS A 157 3.01 -26.36 36.48
C LYS A 157 1.66 -27.07 36.55
N LYS A 158 1.64 -28.37 36.28
CA LYS A 158 0.41 -29.18 36.27
C LYS A 158 -0.20 -29.29 37.68
N ALA A 159 0.60 -29.63 38.68
CA ALA A 159 0.14 -29.75 40.05
C ALA A 159 -0.34 -28.39 40.60
N THR A 160 0.40 -27.32 40.31
CA THR A 160 0.03 -25.93 40.67
C THR A 160 -1.32 -25.53 40.09
N LYS A 161 -1.61 -25.94 38.85
CA LYS A 161 -2.88 -25.69 38.17
C LYS A 161 -4.03 -26.47 38.81
N ASP A 162 -3.86 -27.78 39.00
CA ASP A 162 -4.89 -28.66 39.55
C ASP A 162 -5.25 -28.25 41.00
N LEU A 163 -4.27 -27.82 41.79
CA LEU A 163 -4.49 -27.29 43.14
C LEU A 163 -5.11 -25.89 43.12
N GLY A 164 -4.68 -25.04 42.18
CA GLY A 164 -5.27 -23.71 41.99
C GLY A 164 -6.77 -23.77 41.68
N ASP A 165 -7.19 -24.70 40.83
CA ASP A 165 -8.60 -24.92 40.50
C ASP A 165 -9.41 -25.38 41.72
N LYS A 166 -8.87 -26.33 42.50
CA LYS A 166 -9.50 -26.77 43.76
C LYS A 166 -9.62 -25.63 44.77
N LEU A 167 -8.59 -24.81 44.89
CA LEU A 167 -8.61 -23.64 45.77
C LEU A 167 -9.61 -22.59 45.29
N ALA A 168 -9.72 -22.34 43.99
CA ALA A 168 -10.70 -21.41 43.42
C ALA A 168 -12.14 -21.87 43.68
N GLU A 169 -12.42 -23.16 43.51
CA GLU A 169 -13.72 -23.74 43.84
C GLU A 169 -14.03 -23.57 45.34
N TYR A 170 -13.05 -23.86 46.20
CA TYR A 170 -13.20 -23.73 47.65
C TYR A 170 -13.40 -22.27 48.10
N ALA A 171 -12.59 -21.34 47.58
CA ALA A 171 -12.71 -19.92 47.84
C ALA A 171 -14.08 -19.37 47.40
N GLY A 172 -14.63 -19.89 46.30
CA GLY A 172 -15.99 -19.60 45.87
C GLY A 172 -17.07 -19.95 46.89
N LYS A 173 -16.88 -21.02 47.66
CA LYS A 173 -17.79 -21.49 48.71
C LYS A 173 -17.66 -20.73 50.03
N CYS A 174 -16.49 -20.14 50.32
CA CYS A 174 -16.20 -19.54 51.63
C CYS A 174 -16.78 -18.13 51.86
N ASN A 175 -17.51 -17.55 50.90
CA ASN A 175 -18.01 -16.15 50.94
C ASN A 175 -16.95 -15.10 51.35
N ILE A 176 -15.68 -15.32 50.98
CA ILE A 176 -14.57 -14.38 51.21
C ILE A 176 -14.39 -13.51 49.97
N SER A 177 -14.23 -12.21 50.16
CA SER A 177 -13.84 -11.30 49.09
C SER A 177 -12.34 -11.36 48.88
N VAL A 178 -11.90 -11.82 47.71
CA VAL A 178 -10.49 -12.05 47.41
C VAL A 178 -10.07 -11.13 46.27
N ASN A 179 -9.15 -10.21 46.56
CA ASN A 179 -8.41 -9.46 45.56
C ASN A 179 -7.05 -10.15 45.32
N SER A 180 -6.90 -10.86 44.20
CA SER A 180 -5.68 -11.61 43.85
C SER A 180 -4.97 -10.97 42.67
N GLN A 181 -3.70 -10.60 42.87
CA GLN A 181 -2.86 -9.88 41.91
C GLN A 181 -1.52 -10.60 41.75
N ALA A 182 -0.88 -10.45 40.58
CA ALA A 182 0.38 -11.12 40.27
C ALA A 182 1.43 -10.18 39.68
N VAL A 183 2.68 -10.43 40.06
CA VAL A 183 3.86 -9.69 39.63
C VAL A 183 4.83 -10.68 38.98
N ARG A 184 5.09 -10.47 37.69
CA ARG A 184 6.18 -11.12 36.97
C ARG A 184 7.43 -10.30 37.20
N PHE A 185 8.29 -10.77 38.08
CA PHE A 185 9.49 -10.05 38.50
C PHE A 185 10.68 -10.53 37.64
N PHE A 186 11.34 -9.64 36.91
CA PHE A 186 12.43 -10.02 36.01
C PHE A 186 13.77 -9.70 36.66
N THR A 187 14.41 -10.73 37.22
CA THR A 187 15.79 -10.75 37.73
C THR A 187 16.82 -11.09 36.65
N SER A 188 16.35 -11.69 35.55
CA SER A 188 17.18 -12.08 34.40
C SER A 188 16.37 -12.05 33.09
N ASN A 189 16.98 -12.50 31.99
CA ASN A 189 16.28 -12.65 30.70
C ASN A 189 15.30 -13.85 30.65
N ALA A 190 15.21 -14.65 31.71
CA ALA A 190 14.23 -15.72 31.83
C ALA A 190 12.80 -15.15 31.93
N GLN A 191 11.81 -15.94 31.49
CA GLN A 191 10.41 -15.52 31.47
C GLN A 191 9.65 -16.18 32.61
N PRO A 192 9.07 -15.41 33.56
CA PRO A 192 8.27 -15.97 34.64
C PRO A 192 7.05 -16.72 34.10
N ASP A 193 6.68 -17.83 34.74
CA ASP A 193 5.61 -18.70 34.26
C ASP A 193 4.21 -18.08 34.42
N THR A 194 3.69 -17.55 33.32
CA THR A 194 2.36 -16.93 33.25
C THR A 194 1.22 -17.90 33.59
N THR A 195 1.35 -19.19 33.27
CA THR A 195 0.28 -20.17 33.53
C THR A 195 0.16 -20.48 35.02
N ALA A 196 1.28 -20.63 35.72
CA ALA A 196 1.31 -20.83 37.17
C ALA A 196 0.80 -19.60 37.93
N LEU A 197 1.21 -18.39 37.53
CA LEU A 197 0.67 -17.15 38.14
C LEU A 197 -0.83 -16.98 37.90
N CYS A 198 -1.32 -17.33 36.71
CA CYS A 198 -2.76 -17.31 36.41
C CYS A 198 -3.59 -18.24 37.31
N SER A 199 -3.01 -19.34 37.83
CA SER A 199 -3.74 -20.27 38.70
C SER A 199 -4.09 -19.67 40.06
N LEU A 200 -3.38 -18.63 40.50
CA LEU A 200 -3.73 -17.83 41.68
C LEU A 200 -4.55 -16.58 41.33
N LEU A 201 -4.38 -16.01 40.13
CA LEU A 201 -5.22 -14.88 39.67
C LEU A 201 -6.70 -15.26 39.53
N GLN A 202 -7.02 -16.52 39.23
CA GLN A 202 -8.42 -16.98 39.17
C GLN A 202 -9.16 -16.94 40.52
N LEU A 203 -8.42 -16.87 41.64
CA LEU A 203 -8.99 -16.68 42.97
C LEU A 203 -9.65 -15.30 43.11
N ASN A 204 -9.25 -14.36 42.26
CA ASN A 204 -9.80 -13.02 42.26
C ASN A 204 -11.31 -13.06 42.01
N ASN A 205 -12.06 -12.53 42.95
CA ASN A 205 -13.52 -12.49 42.89
C ASN A 205 -14.09 -11.09 43.12
N ILE A 206 -13.21 -10.09 43.28
CA ILE A 206 -13.53 -8.67 43.40
C ILE A 206 -12.55 -7.85 42.54
N GLY A 207 -13.04 -6.79 41.88
CA GLY A 207 -12.19 -5.93 41.04
C GLY A 207 -11.49 -6.65 39.88
N ASN A 208 -10.69 -5.94 39.07
CA ASN A 208 -10.02 -6.55 37.91
C ASN A 208 -8.74 -7.29 38.33
N SER A 209 -8.54 -8.50 37.81
CA SER A 209 -7.28 -9.23 37.96
C SER A 209 -6.21 -8.60 37.08
N GLN A 210 -5.09 -8.18 37.67
CA GLN A 210 -3.98 -7.59 36.95
C GLN A 210 -2.71 -8.42 37.10
N MET A 211 -1.91 -8.42 36.04
CA MET A 211 -0.58 -9.01 36.00
C MET A 211 0.40 -8.00 35.42
N ILE A 212 1.32 -7.52 36.25
CA ILE A 212 2.33 -6.54 35.85
C ILE A 212 3.71 -7.17 35.69
N ASP A 213 4.50 -6.63 34.77
CA ASP A 213 5.91 -6.98 34.61
C ASP A 213 6.77 -5.91 35.27
N ILE A 214 7.63 -6.30 36.22
CA ILE A 214 8.59 -5.41 36.87
C ILE A 214 10.00 -5.90 36.53
N LYS A 215 10.86 -5.01 36.01
CA LYS A 215 12.27 -5.31 35.71
C LYS A 215 13.17 -4.71 36.76
N GLU A 216 14.00 -5.54 37.39
CA GLU A 216 14.88 -5.14 38.50
C GLU A 216 15.83 -4.00 38.10
N GLU A 217 16.48 -4.10 36.94
CA GLU A 217 17.55 -3.19 36.48
C GLU A 217 17.12 -1.72 36.27
N LYS A 218 15.82 -1.40 36.33
CA LYS A 218 15.29 -0.11 35.85
C LYS A 218 14.56 0.75 36.89
N LYS A 219 14.40 0.27 38.13
CA LYS A 219 13.52 0.93 39.12
C LYS A 219 14.11 0.89 40.52
N SER A 220 13.90 1.98 41.26
CA SER A 220 14.19 1.99 42.69
C SER A 220 13.21 1.08 43.45
N PRO A 221 13.57 0.54 44.63
CA PRO A 221 12.64 -0.24 45.45
C PRO A 221 11.32 0.49 45.75
N GLU A 222 11.37 1.82 45.88
CA GLU A 222 10.20 2.67 46.09
C GLU A 222 9.27 2.69 44.87
N ASP A 223 9.81 2.74 43.66
CA ASP A 223 9.01 2.71 42.43
C ASP A 223 8.37 1.34 42.21
N ILE A 224 9.10 0.25 42.54
CA ILE A 224 8.57 -1.11 42.53
C ILE A 224 7.40 -1.21 43.52
N ALA A 225 7.57 -0.71 44.75
CA ALA A 225 6.53 -0.71 45.78
C ALA A 225 5.29 0.08 45.36
N LYS A 226 5.46 1.25 44.71
CA LYS A 226 4.35 2.04 44.16
C LYS A 226 3.57 1.29 43.08
N GLU A 227 4.25 0.64 42.15
CA GLU A 227 3.59 -0.13 41.10
C GLU A 227 2.83 -1.33 41.65
N MET A 228 3.39 -2.02 42.64
CA MET A 228 2.68 -3.09 43.35
C MET A 228 1.48 -2.55 44.13
N ALA A 229 1.63 -1.42 44.84
CA ALA A 229 0.55 -0.81 45.63
C ALA A 229 -0.62 -0.42 44.72
N ASN A 230 -0.35 0.13 43.53
CA ASN A 230 -1.37 0.51 42.56
C ASN A 230 -2.28 -0.65 42.11
N LEU A 231 -1.86 -1.91 42.27
CA LEU A 231 -2.71 -3.08 42.02
C LEU A 231 -3.87 -3.21 43.02
N PHE A 232 -3.74 -2.59 44.19
CA PHE A 232 -4.71 -2.67 45.30
C PHE A 232 -5.33 -1.31 45.65
N VAL A 233 -4.84 -0.21 45.06
CA VAL A 233 -5.42 1.13 45.25
C VAL A 233 -6.87 1.13 44.74
N ASN A 234 -7.80 1.54 45.61
CA ASN A 234 -9.24 1.54 45.35
C ASN A 234 -9.84 0.16 45.06
N ASP A 235 -9.25 -0.93 45.57
CA ASP A 235 -9.90 -2.25 45.50
C ASP A 235 -11.19 -2.34 46.32
N GLY A 236 -11.40 -1.35 47.20
CA GLY A 236 -12.63 -1.12 47.94
C GLY A 236 -12.89 -2.19 49.00
N LEU A 237 -11.94 -3.08 49.27
CA LEU A 237 -12.06 -4.10 50.31
C LEU A 237 -12.15 -3.49 51.70
N ASP A 238 -11.43 -2.40 51.93
CA ASP A 238 -11.36 -1.61 53.16
C ASP A 238 -12.65 -0.86 53.49
N LYS A 239 -13.48 -0.58 52.48
CA LYS A 239 -14.72 0.20 52.62
C LYS A 239 -15.94 -0.57 52.11
N SER A 240 -15.79 -1.85 51.83
CA SER A 240 -16.85 -2.69 51.27
C SER A 240 -18.01 -2.82 52.25
N LYS A 241 -19.23 -2.77 51.71
CA LYS A 241 -20.48 -2.97 52.45
C LYS A 241 -21.14 -4.25 52.01
N MET A 242 -21.98 -4.82 52.88
CA MET A 242 -22.70 -6.05 52.58
C MET A 242 -24.17 -5.73 52.34
N LEU A 243 -24.63 -6.00 51.12
CA LEU A 243 -26.05 -6.01 50.79
C LEU A 243 -26.61 -7.36 51.18
N LYS A 244 -27.61 -7.38 52.05
CA LYS A 244 -28.26 -8.59 52.56
C LYS A 244 -29.72 -8.63 52.15
N SER A 245 -30.23 -9.84 52.00
CA SER A 245 -31.63 -10.20 51.77
C SER A 245 -32.05 -11.19 52.86
N SER A 246 -33.33 -11.21 53.21
CA SER A 246 -33.89 -12.23 54.12
C SER A 246 -33.88 -13.64 53.52
N GLU A 247 -33.79 -13.73 52.19
CA GLU A 247 -33.75 -14.97 51.42
C GLU A 247 -32.64 -14.95 50.37
N ALA A 248 -32.25 -16.12 49.88
CA ALA A 248 -31.23 -16.27 48.84
C ALA A 248 -31.72 -15.71 47.49
N LEU A 249 -31.23 -14.53 47.12
CA LEU A 249 -31.70 -13.75 45.98
C LEU A 249 -30.59 -13.37 44.99
N PHE A 250 -29.35 -13.21 45.46
CA PHE A 250 -28.25 -12.65 44.67
C PHE A 250 -27.41 -13.73 44.00
N TYR A 251 -27.16 -13.59 42.71
CA TYR A 251 -26.17 -14.38 41.99
C TYR A 251 -24.84 -13.64 41.92
N LYS A 252 -23.75 -14.35 42.23
CA LYS A 252 -22.38 -13.84 42.06
C LYS A 252 -22.03 -13.71 40.58
N PHE A 253 -22.41 -14.72 39.80
CA PHE A 253 -22.44 -14.72 38.34
C PHE A 253 -23.76 -15.29 37.82
N PRO A 254 -24.24 -14.86 36.65
CA PRO A 254 -25.56 -15.28 36.15
C PRO A 254 -25.63 -16.74 35.70
N TRP A 255 -24.49 -17.45 35.64
CA TRP A 255 -24.43 -18.88 35.33
C TRP A 255 -24.13 -19.74 36.56
N ASP A 256 -24.14 -19.15 37.76
CA ASP A 256 -24.04 -19.90 39.02
C ASP A 256 -25.37 -20.61 39.32
N LYS A 257 -25.31 -21.77 39.98
CA LYS A 257 -26.50 -22.61 40.21
C LYS A 257 -27.35 -22.16 41.40
N ASP A 258 -26.71 -21.60 42.42
CA ASP A 258 -27.34 -21.34 43.72
C ASP A 258 -27.24 -19.84 44.06
N PRO A 259 -28.37 -19.14 44.30
CA PRO A 259 -28.35 -17.76 44.76
C PRO A 259 -27.87 -17.68 46.21
N THR A 260 -27.47 -16.48 46.61
CA THR A 260 -26.96 -16.15 47.94
C THR A 260 -27.82 -15.08 48.59
N ASP A 261 -27.87 -15.05 49.91
CA ASP A 261 -28.63 -14.06 50.69
C ASP A 261 -27.85 -12.75 50.86
N GLN A 262 -26.59 -12.68 50.41
CA GLN A 262 -25.75 -11.50 50.57
C GLN A 262 -24.74 -11.32 49.44
N ILE A 263 -24.44 -10.07 49.10
CA ILE A 263 -23.42 -9.70 48.12
C ILE A 263 -22.63 -8.48 48.58
N VAL A 264 -21.38 -8.40 48.15
CA VAL A 264 -20.48 -7.31 48.51
C VAL A 264 -20.65 -6.14 47.56
N ILE A 265 -20.79 -4.95 48.12
CA ILE A 265 -20.98 -3.67 47.44
C ILE A 265 -19.75 -2.79 47.70
N LEU A 266 -19.15 -2.31 46.62
CA LEU A 266 -18.00 -1.42 46.67
C LEU A 266 -18.47 0.05 46.65
N PRO A 267 -17.98 0.90 47.56
CA PRO A 267 -18.36 2.31 47.59
C PRO A 267 -17.68 3.11 46.47
N GLY A 268 -18.29 4.25 46.09
CA GLY A 268 -17.72 5.16 45.09
C GLY A 268 -17.78 4.64 43.65
N ILE A 269 -18.44 3.51 43.40
CA ILE A 269 -18.63 2.94 42.05
C ILE A 269 -20.08 2.51 41.80
N LYS A 270 -20.39 2.27 40.53
CA LYS A 270 -21.61 1.54 40.13
C LYS A 270 -21.38 0.05 40.34
N ASN A 271 -22.20 -0.55 41.19
CA ASN A 271 -22.19 -1.99 41.44
C ASN A 271 -23.19 -2.67 40.53
N PHE A 272 -22.75 -3.70 39.83
CA PHE A 272 -23.58 -4.53 38.96
C PHE A 272 -23.56 -5.97 39.44
N PHE A 273 -24.74 -6.54 39.63
CA PHE A 273 -24.95 -7.91 40.11
C PHE A 273 -26.26 -8.48 39.60
N TRP A 274 -26.48 -9.79 39.77
CA TRP A 274 -27.65 -10.48 39.24
C TRP A 274 -28.59 -10.88 40.37
N VAL A 275 -29.89 -10.85 40.08
CA VAL A 275 -30.96 -11.05 41.05
C VAL A 275 -31.97 -12.05 40.51
N ASN A 276 -32.34 -13.03 41.33
CA ASN A 276 -33.26 -14.11 41.01
C ASN A 276 -34.73 -13.67 41.17
N GLY A 277 -35.17 -12.71 40.36
CA GLY A 277 -36.52 -12.15 40.43
C GLY A 277 -36.56 -10.74 41.04
N VAL A 278 -37.75 -10.14 41.04
CA VAL A 278 -37.99 -8.88 41.76
C VAL A 278 -38.22 -9.23 43.22
N PRO A 279 -37.54 -8.58 44.19
CA PRO A 279 -37.80 -8.81 45.60
C PRO A 279 -39.25 -8.44 45.95
N ASP A 280 -39.97 -9.35 46.60
CA ASP A 280 -41.32 -9.09 47.11
C ASP A 280 -41.28 -8.24 48.41
N ASP A 281 -42.42 -7.71 48.86
CA ASP A 281 -42.51 -6.89 50.08
C ASP A 281 -42.01 -7.61 51.36
N SER A 282 -41.92 -8.95 51.33
CA SER A 282 -41.34 -9.78 52.40
C SER A 282 -39.80 -9.92 52.33
N GLN A 283 -39.18 -9.57 51.22
CA GLN A 283 -37.75 -9.70 50.94
C GLN A 283 -37.04 -8.35 51.08
N VAL A 284 -36.87 -7.92 52.34
CA VAL A 284 -36.26 -6.62 52.65
C VAL A 284 -34.75 -6.65 52.34
N LEU A 285 -34.34 -5.85 51.36
CA LEU A 285 -32.92 -5.66 51.04
C LEU A 285 -32.31 -4.63 51.98
N THR A 286 -31.22 -4.97 52.66
CA THR A 286 -30.56 -4.08 53.63
C THR A 286 -29.07 -3.91 53.37
N ILE A 287 -28.55 -2.68 53.54
CA ILE A 287 -27.11 -2.41 53.74
C ILE A 287 -26.95 -1.85 55.14
N ASP A 288 -26.03 -2.41 55.91
CA ASP A 288 -25.78 -2.02 57.30
C ASP A 288 -27.06 -2.01 58.17
N GLY A 289 -28.00 -2.92 57.88
CA GLY A 289 -29.28 -3.06 58.58
C GLY A 289 -30.38 -2.06 58.16
N LYS A 290 -30.11 -1.14 57.22
CA LYS A 290 -31.09 -0.18 56.70
C LYS A 290 -31.67 -0.65 55.36
N SER A 291 -32.99 -0.55 55.22
CA SER A 291 -33.72 -0.96 54.00
C SER A 291 -33.40 -0.07 52.80
N ILE A 292 -33.34 -0.66 51.61
CA ILE A 292 -33.02 0.00 50.34
C ILE A 292 -34.20 -0.06 49.40
N LYS A 293 -34.44 1.04 48.69
CA LYS A 293 -35.49 1.09 47.68
C LYS A 293 -35.10 0.32 46.43
N VAL A 294 -36.03 -0.47 45.89
CA VAL A 294 -35.86 -1.21 44.64
C VAL A 294 -36.84 -0.67 43.60
N SER A 295 -36.36 -0.42 42.39
CA SER A 295 -37.20 -0.05 41.25
C SER A 295 -36.91 -0.94 40.05
N ALA A 296 -37.97 -1.45 39.42
CA ALA A 296 -37.86 -2.22 38.19
C ALA A 296 -37.98 -1.29 36.98
N GLU A 297 -37.00 -1.36 36.09
CA GLU A 297 -36.97 -0.60 34.84
C GLU A 297 -37.68 -1.41 33.73
N PRO A 298 -38.32 -0.74 32.75
CA PRO A 298 -39.13 -1.42 31.73
C PRO A 298 -38.29 -2.27 30.76
N SER A 299 -37.03 -1.89 30.52
CA SER A 299 -36.11 -2.62 29.65
C SER A 299 -34.66 -2.30 29.99
N ILE A 300 -33.76 -3.22 29.63
CA ILE A 300 -32.32 -2.98 29.66
C ILE A 300 -31.91 -2.12 28.46
N ASN A 301 -31.15 -1.04 28.69
CA ASN A 301 -30.52 -0.30 27.60
C ASN A 301 -29.05 -0.72 27.44
N PHE A 302 -28.51 -0.50 26.24
CA PHE A 302 -27.14 -0.91 25.91
C PHE A 302 -26.08 -0.16 26.72
N ASP A 303 -26.33 1.11 27.06
CA ASP A 303 -25.39 1.93 27.83
C ASP A 303 -25.17 1.37 29.23
N VAL A 304 -26.21 0.84 29.90
CA VAL A 304 -26.12 0.21 31.21
C VAL A 304 -25.28 -1.07 31.17
N LEU A 305 -25.41 -1.86 30.09
CA LEU A 305 -24.62 -3.09 29.90
C LEU A 305 -23.13 -2.77 29.62
N MET A 306 -22.86 -1.77 28.78
CA MET A 306 -21.51 -1.37 28.36
C MET A 306 -20.75 -0.52 29.37
N ASP A 307 -21.44 0.29 30.19
CA ASP A 307 -20.86 1.08 31.28
C ASP A 307 -20.54 0.22 32.52
N SER A 308 -20.73 -1.10 32.43
CA SER A 308 -20.47 -2.00 33.54
C SER A 308 -18.99 -2.36 33.66
N VAL A 309 -18.36 -1.92 34.76
CA VAL A 309 -17.04 -2.42 35.23
C VAL A 309 -17.02 -3.97 35.27
N LYS A 310 -18.20 -4.58 35.45
CA LYS A 310 -18.40 -6.03 35.50
C LYS A 310 -18.19 -6.73 34.15
N LEU A 311 -18.39 -6.08 33.00
CA LEU A 311 -18.11 -6.68 31.70
C LEU A 311 -16.60 -6.87 31.49
N ASN A 312 -15.79 -5.86 31.81
CA ASN A 312 -14.33 -5.97 31.77
C ASN A 312 -13.81 -7.05 32.74
N PHE A 313 -14.39 -7.12 33.94
CA PHE A 313 -14.12 -8.20 34.89
C PHE A 313 -14.37 -9.59 34.28
N ILE A 314 -15.50 -9.79 33.60
CA ILE A 314 -15.83 -11.07 32.97
C ILE A 314 -14.86 -11.38 31.82
N ILE A 315 -14.50 -10.38 31.02
CA ILE A 315 -13.52 -10.52 29.94
C ILE A 315 -12.17 -10.97 30.50
N ASP A 316 -11.66 -10.31 31.54
CA ASP A 316 -10.37 -10.65 32.12
C ASP A 316 -10.39 -12.03 32.79
N ARG A 317 -11.49 -12.37 33.48
CA ARG A 317 -11.71 -13.73 34.00
C ARG A 317 -11.69 -14.77 32.89
N MET A 318 -12.35 -14.50 31.77
CA MET A 318 -12.39 -15.42 30.63
C MET A 318 -11.00 -15.63 30.00
N LYS A 319 -10.19 -14.57 29.88
CA LYS A 319 -8.79 -14.69 29.42
C LYS A 319 -7.95 -15.55 30.36
N ILE A 320 -8.08 -15.35 31.67
CA ILE A 320 -7.39 -16.14 32.70
C ILE A 320 -7.79 -17.61 32.58
N LEU A 321 -9.09 -17.91 32.50
CA LEU A 321 -9.61 -19.27 32.32
C LEU A 321 -9.10 -19.91 31.02
N LYS A 322 -8.96 -19.15 29.93
CA LYS A 322 -8.40 -19.65 28.66
C LYS A 322 -6.90 -19.97 28.75
N ILE A 323 -6.12 -19.21 29.52
CA ILE A 323 -4.69 -19.50 29.76
C ILE A 323 -4.52 -20.72 30.68
N ILE A 324 -5.40 -20.88 31.67
CA ILE A 324 -5.44 -22.06 32.51
C ILE A 324 -5.79 -23.27 31.63
N ASN A 325 -6.91 -23.25 30.91
CA ASN A 325 -7.33 -24.33 30.01
C ASN A 325 -7.47 -25.69 30.73
N THR A 326 -8.14 -25.73 31.89
CA THR A 326 -8.71 -26.98 32.44
C THR A 326 -10.10 -27.24 31.83
N ASP A 327 -10.61 -28.46 32.00
CA ASP A 327 -11.95 -28.79 31.52
C ASP A 327 -13.04 -28.00 32.29
N ALA A 328 -12.83 -27.74 33.58
CA ALA A 328 -13.69 -26.84 34.37
C ALA A 328 -13.66 -25.39 33.84
N ALA A 329 -12.48 -24.90 33.43
CA ALA A 329 -12.34 -23.58 32.82
C ALA A 329 -13.08 -23.49 31.47
N LYS A 330 -13.01 -24.53 30.63
CA LYS A 330 -13.74 -24.60 29.36
C LYS A 330 -15.25 -24.60 29.57
N GLU A 331 -15.75 -25.41 30.50
CA GLU A 331 -17.19 -25.46 30.82
C GLU A 331 -17.69 -24.07 31.30
N THR A 332 -16.88 -23.37 32.08
CA THR A 332 -17.19 -22.01 32.54
C THR A 332 -17.20 -21.01 31.38
N ILE A 333 -16.24 -21.10 30.46
CA ILE A 333 -16.20 -20.28 29.24
C ILE A 333 -17.46 -20.51 28.37
N ASP A 334 -17.87 -21.76 28.19
CA ASP A 334 -19.04 -22.10 27.38
C ASP A 334 -20.32 -21.51 28.00
N LYS A 335 -20.44 -21.57 29.34
CA LYS A 335 -21.55 -20.92 30.08
C LYS A 335 -21.55 -19.40 29.91
N MET A 336 -20.39 -18.75 29.98
CA MET A 336 -20.24 -17.30 29.75
C MET A 336 -20.71 -16.91 28.34
N VAL A 337 -20.22 -17.62 27.32
CA VAL A 337 -20.58 -17.37 25.91
C VAL A 337 -22.08 -17.56 25.70
N ALA A 338 -22.65 -18.67 26.20
CA ALA A 338 -24.07 -18.96 26.08
C ALA A 338 -24.95 -17.88 26.72
N TYR A 339 -24.56 -17.36 27.89
CA TYR A 339 -25.27 -16.28 28.56
C TYR A 339 -25.28 -14.98 27.73
N PHE A 340 -24.12 -14.51 27.26
CA PHE A 340 -24.05 -13.26 26.50
C PHE A 340 -24.70 -13.36 25.10
N THR A 341 -24.67 -14.56 24.50
CA THR A 341 -25.41 -14.84 23.25
C THR A 341 -26.91 -14.62 23.44
N LYS A 342 -27.46 -15.03 24.59
CA LYS A 342 -28.88 -14.83 24.91
C LYS A 342 -29.22 -13.35 25.07
N ILE A 343 -28.40 -12.59 25.81
CA ILE A 343 -28.58 -11.13 25.96
C ILE A 343 -28.57 -10.43 24.60
N GLU A 344 -27.63 -10.78 23.73
CA GLU A 344 -27.53 -10.18 22.39
C GLU A 344 -28.79 -10.44 21.56
N ASN A 345 -29.33 -11.66 21.61
CA ASN A 345 -30.58 -12.00 20.92
C ASN A 345 -31.80 -11.19 21.44
N ILE A 346 -31.83 -10.86 22.73
CA ILE A 346 -32.89 -10.01 23.32
C ILE A 346 -32.74 -8.58 22.81
N LEU A 347 -31.52 -8.03 22.79
CA LEU A 347 -31.24 -6.69 22.28
C LEU A 347 -31.56 -6.57 20.78
N ILE A 348 -31.26 -7.59 19.98
CA ILE A 348 -31.61 -7.65 18.55
C ILE A 348 -33.13 -7.58 18.37
N LYS A 349 -33.90 -8.33 19.16
CA LYS A 349 -35.37 -8.31 19.08
C LYS A 349 -35.94 -6.95 19.45
N LEU A 350 -35.42 -6.31 20.51
CA LEU A 350 -35.83 -4.96 20.93
C LEU A 350 -35.49 -3.89 19.89
N ALA A 351 -34.37 -4.05 19.16
CA ALA A 351 -33.97 -3.12 18.09
C ALA A 351 -34.74 -3.33 16.77
N ALA A 352 -35.31 -4.51 16.54
CA ALA A 352 -36.03 -4.85 15.32
C ALA A 352 -37.49 -4.32 15.26
N GLU A 353 -37.98 -3.68 16.33
CA GLU A 353 -39.33 -3.13 16.41
C GLU A 353 -39.44 -1.70 15.81
N GLU A 354 -38.34 -1.04 15.46
CA GLU A 354 -38.36 0.21 14.68
C GLU A 354 -38.36 -0.09 13.17
N ASP A 355 -39.42 0.33 12.46
CA ASP A 355 -39.50 0.26 10.99
C ASP A 355 -38.52 1.29 10.37
N VAL A 356 -37.30 0.85 10.05
CA VAL A 356 -36.25 1.72 9.47
C VAL A 356 -36.16 1.49 7.98
N ASP A 357 -36.56 2.47 7.17
CA ASP A 357 -36.38 2.45 5.72
C ASP A 357 -34.89 2.56 5.34
N PRO A 358 -34.25 1.49 4.82
CA PRO A 358 -32.83 1.49 4.45
C PRO A 358 -32.51 2.37 3.25
N THR A 359 -33.52 2.82 2.51
CA THR A 359 -33.31 3.61 1.29
C THR A 359 -33.11 5.09 1.59
N SER A 360 -33.73 5.61 2.65
CA SER A 360 -33.53 6.98 3.14
C SER A 360 -32.16 7.21 3.81
N ILE A 361 -31.60 8.42 3.73
CA ILE A 361 -30.33 8.75 4.40
C ILE A 361 -30.45 8.64 5.92
N ALA A 362 -31.53 9.19 6.49
CA ALA A 362 -31.79 9.13 7.92
C ALA A 362 -31.92 7.67 8.38
N GLY A 363 -32.61 6.82 7.61
CA GLY A 363 -32.71 5.39 7.87
C GLY A 363 -31.37 4.66 7.76
N ARG A 364 -30.49 5.03 6.82
CA ARG A 364 -29.11 4.49 6.78
C ARG A 364 -28.29 4.89 7.99
N ALA A 365 -28.35 6.15 8.41
CA ALA A 365 -27.64 6.60 9.60
C ALA A 365 -28.11 5.84 10.85
N LYS A 366 -29.43 5.61 10.97
CA LYS A 366 -30.04 4.77 12.02
C LYS A 366 -29.62 3.30 11.90
N LEU A 367 -29.64 2.70 10.71
CA LEU A 367 -29.19 1.32 10.50
C LEU A 367 -27.70 1.15 10.77
N LEU A 368 -26.86 2.11 10.41
CA LEU A 368 -25.43 2.10 10.75
C LEU A 368 -25.25 2.21 12.26
N LYS A 369 -26.04 3.05 12.94
CA LYS A 369 -26.05 3.12 14.40
C LYS A 369 -26.45 1.77 15.02
N ILE A 370 -27.55 1.17 14.55
CA ILE A 370 -28.00 -0.17 14.97
C ILE A 370 -26.91 -1.20 14.70
N ASN A 371 -26.34 -1.24 13.50
CA ASN A 371 -25.25 -2.14 13.14
C ASN A 371 -23.97 -1.90 13.96
N LYS A 372 -23.70 -0.68 14.43
CA LYS A 372 -22.57 -0.39 15.34
C LYS A 372 -22.85 -0.80 16.77
N ILE A 373 -24.10 -0.68 17.22
CA ILE A 373 -24.58 -1.25 18.47
C ILE A 373 -24.44 -2.79 18.41
N LEU A 374 -24.85 -3.40 17.30
CA LEU A 374 -24.76 -4.85 17.05
C LEU A 374 -23.33 -5.35 16.81
N SER A 375 -22.46 -4.56 16.17
CA SER A 375 -21.07 -4.96 15.84
C SER A 375 -20.06 -4.73 16.96
N LYS A 376 -20.43 -4.04 18.05
CA LYS A 376 -19.72 -4.11 19.34
C LYS A 376 -20.00 -5.46 20.05
N GLN A 377 -19.77 -6.55 19.31
CA GLN A 377 -20.09 -7.92 19.67
C GLN A 377 -19.36 -8.35 20.95
N ILE A 378 -20.02 -8.21 22.10
CA ILE A 378 -19.61 -8.89 23.33
C ILE A 378 -19.51 -10.39 23.03
N THR A 379 -20.52 -10.97 22.39
CA THR A 379 -20.53 -12.41 22.06
C THR A 379 -19.49 -12.80 21.03
N GLY A 380 -19.31 -12.06 19.93
CA GLY A 380 -18.29 -12.34 18.92
C GLY A 380 -16.86 -12.21 19.48
N PHE A 381 -16.65 -11.28 20.40
CA PHE A 381 -15.40 -11.13 21.15
C PHE A 381 -15.18 -12.31 22.11
N LEU A 382 -16.17 -12.66 22.93
CA LEU A 382 -16.11 -13.80 23.84
C LEU A 382 -15.96 -15.12 23.04
N GLN A 383 -16.64 -15.27 21.90
CA GLN A 383 -16.50 -16.43 21.00
C GLN A 383 -15.09 -16.50 20.41
N THR A 384 -14.49 -15.35 20.07
CA THR A 384 -13.10 -15.30 19.60
C THR A 384 -12.15 -15.78 20.70
N ILE A 385 -12.30 -15.31 21.94
CA ILE A 385 -11.51 -15.79 23.08
C ILE A 385 -11.75 -17.30 23.33
N ALA A 386 -13.01 -17.75 23.26
CA ALA A 386 -13.39 -19.14 23.49
C ALA A 386 -12.78 -20.08 22.44
N THR A 387 -12.77 -19.68 21.17
CA THR A 387 -12.29 -20.49 20.03
C THR A 387 -10.79 -20.33 19.74
N ASP A 388 -10.07 -19.47 20.48
CA ASP A 388 -8.63 -19.23 20.28
C ASP A 388 -7.78 -20.34 20.93
N ASP A 389 -7.84 -21.55 20.36
CA ASP A 389 -7.09 -22.70 20.85
C ASP A 389 -5.57 -22.58 20.68
N GLU A 390 -5.12 -21.63 19.85
CA GLU A 390 -3.71 -21.30 19.66
C GLU A 390 -3.10 -20.65 20.90
N VAL A 391 -3.89 -20.07 21.82
CA VAL A 391 -3.42 -19.50 23.10
C VAL A 391 -2.66 -20.54 23.93
N ASN A 392 -3.03 -21.82 23.83
CA ASN A 392 -2.37 -22.90 24.55
C ASN A 392 -0.95 -23.19 24.03
N LYS A 393 -0.69 -22.88 22.76
CA LYS A 393 0.60 -23.07 22.08
C LYS A 393 1.54 -21.87 22.25
N LEU A 394 1.05 -20.77 22.81
CA LEU A 394 1.84 -19.57 23.07
C LEU A 394 2.84 -19.79 24.22
N ASN A 395 4.01 -19.15 24.11
CA ASN A 395 4.99 -19.11 25.20
C ASN A 395 4.54 -18.15 26.33
N ALA A 396 5.26 -18.15 27.47
CA ALA A 396 4.86 -17.38 28.65
C ALA A 396 4.75 -15.87 28.40
N GLU A 397 5.66 -15.29 27.60
CA GLU A 397 5.64 -13.88 27.21
C GLU A 397 4.42 -13.55 26.35
N GLN A 398 4.13 -14.38 25.36
CA GLN A 398 2.97 -14.22 24.47
C GLN A 398 1.65 -14.37 25.22
N LYS A 399 1.58 -15.27 26.22
CA LYS A 399 0.41 -15.42 27.11
C LYS A 399 0.21 -14.19 28.00
N ALA A 400 1.28 -13.62 28.54
CA ALA A 400 1.20 -12.39 29.33
C ALA A 400 0.79 -11.19 28.46
N HIS A 401 1.30 -11.12 27.23
CA HIS A 401 0.88 -10.12 26.26
C HIS A 401 -0.59 -10.28 25.85
N TYR A 402 -1.08 -11.52 25.70
CA TYR A 402 -2.50 -11.82 25.43
C TYR A 402 -3.44 -11.30 26.52
N LEU A 403 -3.05 -11.39 27.80
CA LEU A 403 -3.81 -10.79 28.91
C LEU A 403 -3.98 -9.27 28.74
N ARG A 404 -2.99 -8.59 28.14
CA ARG A 404 -2.90 -7.12 28.06
C ARG A 404 -3.46 -6.47 26.79
N THR A 405 -3.52 -7.17 25.65
CA THR A 405 -3.52 -6.49 24.33
C THR A 405 -4.64 -6.81 23.36
N VAL A 406 -5.67 -7.59 23.72
CA VAL A 406 -6.78 -7.81 22.78
C VAL A 406 -7.74 -6.62 22.78
N GLU A 407 -7.29 -5.49 22.24
CA GLU A 407 -8.18 -4.46 21.69
C GLU A 407 -8.65 -4.91 20.30
N VAL A 408 -9.96 -4.94 20.13
CA VAL A 408 -10.64 -5.33 18.89
C VAL A 408 -10.44 -4.23 17.85
N SER A 409 -9.38 -4.32 17.06
CA SER A 409 -9.35 -3.70 15.72
C SER A 409 -9.11 -4.77 14.65
N SER A 410 -10.18 -5.05 13.92
CA SER A 410 -10.47 -6.13 12.98
C SER A 410 -9.32 -6.80 12.19
N LYS A 411 -9.49 -8.12 11.96
CA LYS A 411 -8.76 -8.93 10.95
C LYS A 411 -8.80 -8.33 9.52
N ALA A 412 -9.73 -7.42 9.21
CA ALA A 412 -9.75 -6.68 7.95
C ALA A 412 -8.57 -5.70 7.79
N GLY A 413 -8.01 -5.22 8.90
CA GLY A 413 -6.86 -4.32 8.95
C GLY A 413 -5.56 -4.91 8.40
N ARG A 414 -5.34 -6.25 8.46
CA ARG A 414 -4.09 -6.86 7.95
C ARG A 414 -4.02 -6.95 6.42
N GLY A 415 -5.16 -7.11 5.74
CA GLY A 415 -5.25 -7.13 4.28
C GLY A 415 -5.15 -5.75 3.64
N LEU A 416 -5.63 -4.72 4.34
CA LEU A 416 -5.44 -3.31 4.00
C LEU A 416 -4.05 -2.80 4.40
N ALA A 417 -3.52 -3.21 5.55
CA ALA A 417 -2.16 -2.86 5.99
C ALA A 417 -1.07 -3.44 5.07
N LYS A 418 -1.28 -4.58 4.40
CA LYS A 418 -0.35 -5.07 3.36
C LYS A 418 -0.40 -4.26 2.07
N ARG A 419 -1.55 -3.67 1.72
CA ARG A 419 -1.73 -2.78 0.56
C ARG A 419 -1.25 -1.35 0.85
N ALA A 420 -1.56 -0.83 2.03
CA ALA A 420 -0.98 0.39 2.58
C ALA A 420 0.54 0.26 2.78
N ALA A 421 1.06 -0.90 3.21
CA ALA A 421 2.50 -1.13 3.36
C ALA A 421 3.28 -1.09 2.03
N LYS A 422 2.63 -1.36 0.90
CA LYS A 422 3.22 -1.20 -0.43
C LYS A 422 3.31 0.27 -0.85
N GLN A 423 2.43 1.13 -0.34
CA GLN A 423 2.50 2.60 -0.46
C GLN A 423 3.38 3.26 0.65
N ARG A 424 3.51 2.65 1.84
CA ARG A 424 4.36 3.10 2.98
C ARG A 424 5.84 3.27 2.62
N ARG A 425 6.34 2.58 1.58
CA ARG A 425 7.75 2.67 1.18
C ARG A 425 8.13 3.98 0.48
N LYS A 426 7.18 4.82 0.05
CA LYS A 426 7.49 6.06 -0.70
C LYS A 426 7.35 7.37 0.07
N ASN A 427 6.52 7.47 1.12
CA ASN A 427 6.31 8.72 1.87
C ASN A 427 6.53 8.52 3.37
N ARG A 428 7.62 9.09 3.91
CA ARG A 428 8.11 8.88 5.30
C ARG A 428 7.47 9.77 6.38
N ASN A 429 6.61 10.73 6.03
CA ASN A 429 6.01 11.63 7.00
C ASN A 429 4.51 11.34 7.19
N LYS A 430 4.18 10.81 8.38
CA LYS A 430 2.87 10.77 9.05
C LYS A 430 1.65 11.02 8.13
N MET A 431 1.10 9.97 7.53
CA MET A 431 -0.19 10.05 6.84
C MET A 431 -1.24 9.33 7.70
N LEU A 432 -2.24 10.09 8.14
CA LEU A 432 -3.42 9.63 8.90
C LEU A 432 -4.16 8.52 8.13
N SER A 433 -4.83 7.61 8.84
CA SER A 433 -5.70 6.61 8.19
C SER A 433 -6.87 7.28 7.45
N PHE A 434 -7.46 6.63 6.43
CA PHE A 434 -8.62 7.22 5.71
C PHE A 434 -9.76 7.59 6.67
N ASP A 435 -10.01 6.74 7.67
CA ASP A 435 -11.00 6.97 8.71
C ASP A 435 -10.66 8.25 9.49
N GLU A 436 -9.42 8.40 9.97
CA GLU A 436 -8.98 9.60 10.69
C GLU A 436 -9.13 10.88 9.86
N ILE A 437 -8.79 10.84 8.57
CA ILE A 437 -8.93 11.98 7.67
C ILE A 437 -10.40 12.38 7.56
N ILE A 438 -11.29 11.42 7.27
CA ILE A 438 -12.72 11.70 7.11
C ILE A 438 -13.31 12.18 8.44
N HIS A 439 -13.00 11.55 9.57
CA HIS A 439 -13.46 11.99 10.89
C HIS A 439 -13.10 13.44 11.16
N LYS A 440 -11.86 13.83 10.87
CA LYS A 440 -11.41 15.22 11.03
C LYS A 440 -12.17 16.18 10.11
N GLU A 441 -12.43 15.78 8.87
CA GLU A 441 -13.20 16.60 7.91
C GLU A 441 -14.67 16.71 8.31
N VAL A 442 -15.30 15.66 8.83
CA VAL A 442 -16.68 15.73 9.34
C VAL A 442 -16.79 16.64 10.57
N LEU A 443 -15.84 16.56 11.50
CA LEU A 443 -15.80 17.50 12.63
C LEU A 443 -15.58 18.95 12.15
N SER A 444 -14.83 19.13 11.07
CA SER A 444 -14.63 20.45 10.43
C SER A 444 -15.90 20.95 9.75
N ILE A 445 -16.66 20.08 9.06
CA ILE A 445 -17.99 20.37 8.54
C ILE A 445 -18.90 20.83 9.67
N LYS A 446 -19.00 20.05 10.76
CA LYS A 446 -19.87 20.35 11.90
C LYS A 446 -19.55 21.70 12.54
N ALA A 447 -18.27 21.96 12.83
CA ALA A 447 -17.84 23.22 13.43
C ALA A 447 -18.21 24.45 12.58
N ASN A 448 -18.27 24.29 11.26
CA ASN A 448 -18.50 25.38 10.32
C ASN A 448 -19.88 25.33 9.65
N PHE A 449 -20.77 24.41 10.04
CA PHE A 449 -22.06 24.19 9.37
C PHE A 449 -22.94 25.45 9.32
N HIS A 450 -22.74 26.38 10.25
CA HIS A 450 -23.40 27.69 10.27
C HIS A 450 -23.16 28.53 9.00
N GLU A 451 -22.08 28.31 8.23
CA GLU A 451 -21.80 29.02 6.96
C GLU A 451 -22.81 28.70 5.84
N ILE A 452 -23.51 27.57 5.93
CA ILE A 452 -24.45 27.10 4.89
C ILE A 452 -25.84 26.76 5.44
N LYS A 453 -26.11 27.02 6.72
CA LYS A 453 -27.36 26.62 7.39
C LYS A 453 -28.59 27.34 6.84
N ASP A 454 -28.42 28.49 6.21
CA ASP A 454 -29.47 29.34 5.64
C ASP A 454 -29.88 28.96 4.20
N ILE A 455 -29.27 27.93 3.61
CA ILE A 455 -29.58 27.50 2.24
C ILE A 455 -30.98 26.87 2.19
N ASP A 456 -31.85 27.40 1.33
CA ASP A 456 -33.13 26.77 0.98
C ASP A 456 -32.88 25.68 -0.06
N TYR A 457 -33.12 24.43 0.32
CA TYR A 457 -32.82 23.25 -0.50
C TYR A 457 -34.07 22.56 -1.07
N LYS A 458 -35.26 23.16 -0.95
CA LYS A 458 -36.52 22.54 -1.41
C LYS A 458 -36.55 22.23 -2.90
N ASP A 459 -35.90 23.07 -3.70
CA ASP A 459 -35.82 22.93 -5.16
C ASP A 459 -34.49 22.32 -5.63
N HIS A 460 -33.66 21.82 -4.70
CA HIS A 460 -32.41 21.17 -5.07
C HIS A 460 -32.63 19.81 -5.74
N THR A 461 -31.64 19.38 -6.51
CA THR A 461 -31.63 18.07 -7.13
C THR A 461 -31.60 16.96 -6.08
N VAL A 462 -32.60 16.09 -6.14
CA VAL A 462 -32.72 14.91 -5.28
C VAL A 462 -32.22 13.68 -6.00
N SER A 463 -31.59 12.77 -5.27
CA SER A 463 -31.32 11.44 -5.80
C SER A 463 -32.62 10.69 -6.04
N PHE A 464 -32.81 10.12 -7.23
CA PHE A 464 -34.02 9.32 -7.50
C PHE A 464 -34.11 8.04 -6.66
N TYR A 465 -33.01 7.63 -6.01
CA TYR A 465 -32.95 6.42 -5.19
C TYR A 465 -33.30 6.71 -3.71
N SER A 466 -32.58 7.61 -3.07
CA SER A 466 -32.80 7.98 -1.65
C SER A 466 -33.81 9.11 -1.44
N GLN A 467 -34.25 9.78 -2.51
CA GLN A 467 -35.11 10.97 -2.48
C GLN A 467 -34.53 12.13 -1.66
N ALA A 468 -33.20 12.18 -1.52
CA ALA A 468 -32.51 13.16 -0.71
C ALA A 468 -31.49 13.97 -1.52
N THR A 469 -31.28 15.22 -1.10
CA THR A 469 -30.34 16.19 -1.65
C THR A 469 -28.94 16.01 -1.06
N THR A 470 -27.95 16.69 -1.65
CA THR A 470 -26.60 16.80 -1.05
C THR A 470 -26.63 17.52 0.30
N PHE A 471 -27.49 18.53 0.45
CA PHE A 471 -27.57 19.32 1.68
C PHE A 471 -28.14 18.51 2.84
N GLU A 472 -29.20 17.72 2.60
CA GLU A 472 -29.77 16.80 3.58
C GLU A 472 -28.76 15.72 4.02
N GLY A 473 -27.91 15.26 3.09
CA GLY A 473 -26.79 14.37 3.42
C GLY A 473 -25.78 15.00 4.38
N ILE A 474 -25.43 16.28 4.17
CA ILE A 474 -24.56 17.03 5.08
C ILE A 474 -25.24 17.21 6.45
N MET A 475 -26.53 17.56 6.49
CA MET A 475 -27.30 17.66 7.75
C MET A 475 -27.29 16.34 8.52
N SER A 476 -27.64 15.24 7.85
CA SER A 476 -27.65 13.90 8.44
C SER A 476 -26.28 13.49 8.97
N LEU A 477 -25.21 13.91 8.28
CA LEU A 477 -23.84 13.66 8.71
C LEU A 477 -23.44 14.47 9.95
N VAL A 478 -23.88 15.73 10.03
CA VAL A 478 -23.67 16.58 11.20
C VAL A 478 -24.41 16.02 12.42
N GLU A 479 -25.65 15.60 12.25
CA GLU A 479 -26.45 14.94 13.29
C GLU A 479 -25.81 13.61 13.72
N ALA A 480 -25.35 12.79 12.77
CA ALA A 480 -24.64 11.55 13.10
C ALA A 480 -23.35 11.82 13.88
N ALA A 481 -22.67 12.94 13.63
CA ALA A 481 -21.47 13.35 14.35
C ALA A 481 -21.73 13.89 15.78
N ASP A 482 -22.98 14.05 16.20
CA ASP A 482 -23.36 14.26 17.61
C ASP A 482 -23.42 12.94 18.40
N ASP A 483 -23.49 11.79 17.71
CA ASP A 483 -23.57 10.48 18.36
C ASP A 483 -22.22 10.04 18.95
N VAL A 484 -22.24 9.52 20.19
CA VAL A 484 -21.06 8.98 20.88
C VAL A 484 -20.40 7.85 20.09
N LEU A 485 -21.18 7.10 19.31
CA LEU A 485 -20.71 6.00 18.49
C LEU A 485 -20.06 6.44 17.18
N PHE A 486 -20.21 7.72 16.78
CA PHE A 486 -19.69 8.23 15.50
C PHE A 486 -18.21 7.94 15.31
N LYS A 487 -17.39 8.05 16.38
CA LYS A 487 -15.95 7.76 16.36
C LYS A 487 -15.60 6.35 15.85
N ASN A 488 -16.55 5.42 15.86
CA ASN A 488 -16.39 4.03 15.40
C ASN A 488 -16.86 3.80 13.96
N TYR A 489 -17.34 4.83 13.28
CA TYR A 489 -17.76 4.75 11.88
C TYR A 489 -16.50 4.73 11.01
N THR A 490 -16.49 3.84 10.03
CA THR A 490 -15.44 3.75 9.01
C THR A 490 -15.68 4.80 7.93
N ALA A 491 -14.65 5.08 7.15
CA ALA A 491 -14.72 5.97 6.01
C ALA A 491 -15.84 5.59 5.03
N ASP A 492 -16.02 4.30 4.75
CA ASP A 492 -17.07 3.82 3.83
C ASP A 492 -18.47 4.14 4.36
N GLU A 493 -18.71 3.89 5.65
CA GLU A 493 -20.00 4.17 6.31
C GLU A 493 -20.30 5.67 6.33
N ILE A 494 -19.30 6.52 6.56
CA ILE A 494 -19.46 7.98 6.51
C ILE A 494 -19.80 8.45 5.09
N LEU A 495 -19.13 7.88 4.07
CA LEU A 495 -19.39 8.20 2.67
C LEU A 495 -20.78 7.76 2.20
N GLN A 496 -21.39 6.76 2.85
CA GLN A 496 -22.79 6.37 2.61
C GLN A 496 -23.82 7.39 3.15
N ILE A 497 -23.41 8.29 4.06
CA ILE A 497 -24.29 9.30 4.67
C ILE A 497 -24.23 10.65 3.94
N ILE A 498 -23.03 11.12 3.53
CA ILE A 498 -22.86 12.49 2.98
C ILE A 498 -23.67 12.77 1.70
N ASN A 499 -24.04 11.73 0.94
CA ASN A 499 -24.94 11.77 -0.20
C ASN A 499 -24.67 12.89 -1.22
N ILE A 500 -23.44 13.00 -1.75
CA ILE A 500 -23.15 13.98 -2.81
C ILE A 500 -23.87 13.57 -4.11
N VAL A 501 -24.94 14.28 -4.43
CA VAL A 501 -25.79 14.06 -5.62
C VAL A 501 -25.09 14.60 -6.87
N GLY A 502 -25.25 13.88 -7.97
CA GLY A 502 -24.70 14.24 -9.26
C GLY A 502 -25.54 13.69 -10.42
N VAL A 503 -25.13 13.98 -11.65
CA VAL A 503 -25.77 13.40 -12.84
C VAL A 503 -25.29 11.97 -13.00
N ALA A 504 -26.22 11.02 -13.08
CA ALA A 504 -25.92 9.61 -13.25
C ALA A 504 -25.18 9.35 -14.57
N CYS A 505 -24.19 8.46 -14.55
CA CYS A 505 -23.44 8.11 -15.75
C CYS A 505 -23.00 6.65 -15.83
N CYS A 506 -22.76 6.20 -17.06
CA CYS A 506 -22.10 4.94 -17.35
C CYS A 506 -20.63 5.20 -17.73
N SER A 507 -19.72 4.43 -17.16
CA SER A 507 -18.26 4.56 -17.36
C SER A 507 -17.59 3.19 -17.29
N PRO A 508 -16.39 3.02 -17.90
CA PRO A 508 -15.66 1.76 -17.80
C PRO A 508 -15.12 1.56 -16.38
N LYS A 509 -15.33 0.37 -15.81
CA LYS A 509 -14.78 -0.04 -14.50
C LYS A 509 -13.28 -0.35 -14.65
N GLY A 510 -12.43 0.18 -13.77
CA GLY A 510 -11.00 -0.12 -13.80
C GLY A 510 -10.16 0.61 -12.74
N ASP A 511 -8.90 0.20 -12.62
CA ASP A 511 -7.93 0.86 -11.76
C ASP A 511 -7.36 2.07 -12.51
N TYR A 512 -7.84 3.27 -12.20
CA TYR A 512 -7.37 4.53 -12.80
C TYR A 512 -6.37 5.22 -11.86
N PRO A 513 -5.08 4.80 -11.80
CA PRO A 513 -4.08 5.45 -10.95
C PRO A 513 -3.83 6.91 -11.35
N ASP A 514 -4.14 7.24 -12.61
CA ASP A 514 -4.21 8.59 -13.14
C ASP A 514 -5.67 8.89 -13.50
N ALA A 515 -6.33 9.74 -12.71
CA ALA A 515 -7.73 10.09 -12.89
C ALA A 515 -8.02 10.78 -14.24
N SER A 516 -7.02 11.44 -14.83
CA SER A 516 -7.13 12.12 -16.12
C SER A 516 -7.41 11.18 -17.30
N LYS A 517 -7.27 9.87 -17.10
CA LYS A 517 -7.54 8.82 -18.11
C LYS A 517 -8.96 8.28 -18.05
N TRP A 518 -9.71 8.55 -17.00
CA TRP A 518 -11.09 8.10 -16.87
C TRP A 518 -12.01 8.84 -17.85
N ARG A 519 -12.97 8.12 -18.42
CA ARG A 519 -13.89 8.65 -19.45
C ARG A 519 -15.30 8.22 -19.12
N VAL A 520 -16.25 9.07 -19.47
CA VAL A 520 -17.67 8.77 -19.37
C VAL A 520 -18.15 8.21 -20.71
N ASN A 521 -18.76 7.03 -20.67
CA ASN A 521 -19.34 6.38 -21.85
C ASN A 521 -20.70 6.98 -22.20
N GLU A 522 -21.49 7.34 -21.20
CA GLU A 522 -22.86 7.84 -21.35
C GLU A 522 -23.28 8.65 -20.11
N ILE A 523 -24.04 9.72 -20.30
CA ILE A 523 -24.64 10.54 -19.23
C ILE A 523 -26.17 10.34 -19.30
N TYR A 524 -26.80 10.08 -18.17
CA TYR A 524 -28.25 9.96 -18.06
C TYR A 524 -28.85 11.30 -17.65
N TYR A 525 -29.16 12.11 -18.66
CA TYR A 525 -29.68 13.47 -18.48
C TYR A 525 -30.98 13.49 -17.68
N GLY A 526 -31.07 14.42 -16.72
CA GLY A 526 -32.22 14.53 -15.82
C GLY A 526 -32.34 13.41 -14.79
N CYS A 527 -31.42 12.44 -14.77
CA CYS A 527 -31.35 11.40 -13.76
C CYS A 527 -30.25 11.74 -12.76
N TYR A 528 -30.65 12.07 -11.53
CA TYR A 528 -29.72 12.45 -10.46
C TYR A 528 -29.58 11.34 -9.43
N ILE A 529 -28.34 11.06 -9.03
CA ILE A 529 -28.03 10.03 -8.05
C ILE A 529 -26.72 10.34 -7.34
N SER A 530 -26.57 9.90 -6.10
CA SER A 530 -25.31 9.98 -5.37
C SER A 530 -24.46 8.72 -5.51
N VAL A 531 -23.15 8.84 -5.24
CA VAL A 531 -22.29 7.65 -5.14
C VAL A 531 -22.71 6.78 -3.96
N ALA A 532 -23.17 7.38 -2.86
CA ALA A 532 -23.69 6.67 -1.70
C ALA A 532 -24.84 5.70 -2.09
N ASP A 533 -25.76 6.15 -2.94
CA ASP A 533 -26.86 5.32 -3.42
C ASP A 533 -26.42 4.23 -4.38
N ILE A 534 -25.42 4.52 -5.22
CA ILE A 534 -24.80 3.50 -6.09
C ILE A 534 -24.13 2.40 -5.24
N ILE A 535 -23.45 2.79 -4.16
CA ILE A 535 -22.81 1.85 -3.21
C ILE A 535 -23.89 1.03 -2.50
N THR A 536 -24.90 1.68 -1.91
CA THR A 536 -26.00 1.01 -1.21
C THR A 536 -26.72 0.02 -2.12
N SER A 537 -27.07 0.44 -3.34
CA SER A 537 -27.69 -0.44 -4.33
C SER A 537 -26.79 -1.63 -4.68
N TYR A 538 -25.48 -1.42 -4.80
CA TYR A 538 -24.52 -2.49 -5.05
C TYR A 538 -24.41 -3.49 -3.88
N HIS A 539 -24.49 -3.02 -2.63
CA HIS A 539 -24.52 -3.90 -1.46
C HIS A 539 -25.80 -4.74 -1.42
N GLN A 540 -26.95 -4.12 -1.67
CA GLN A 540 -28.24 -4.83 -1.74
C GLN A 540 -28.32 -5.79 -2.93
N SER A 541 -27.61 -5.52 -4.02
CA SER A 541 -27.68 -6.35 -5.22
C SER A 541 -26.77 -7.57 -5.22
N LYS A 542 -25.80 -7.69 -4.30
CA LYS A 542 -24.97 -8.91 -4.19
C LYS A 542 -25.80 -10.17 -4.00
N ASP A 543 -26.94 -10.06 -3.33
CA ASP A 543 -27.81 -11.20 -3.04
C ASP A 543 -28.93 -11.38 -4.07
N THR A 544 -29.24 -10.35 -4.88
CA THR A 544 -30.39 -10.34 -5.80
C THR A 544 -30.02 -10.25 -7.29
N GLY A 545 -28.76 -9.94 -7.60
CA GLY A 545 -28.30 -9.69 -8.98
C GLY A 545 -28.85 -8.42 -9.62
N PHE A 546 -29.49 -7.53 -8.85
CA PHE A 546 -30.11 -6.32 -9.36
C PHE A 546 -29.05 -5.32 -9.89
N VAL A 547 -29.33 -4.71 -11.04
CA VAL A 547 -28.44 -3.71 -11.64
C VAL A 547 -29.14 -2.37 -11.62
N LEU A 548 -28.49 -1.37 -11.03
CA LEU A 548 -29.03 -0.01 -10.96
C LEU A 548 -29.09 0.62 -12.37
N LYS A 549 -30.29 1.00 -12.80
CA LYS A 549 -30.59 1.57 -14.12
C LYS A 549 -31.28 2.91 -13.97
N ALA A 550 -31.22 3.74 -15.01
CA ALA A 550 -31.94 5.01 -15.05
C ALA A 550 -33.47 4.78 -14.98
N PRO A 551 -34.24 5.65 -14.31
CA PRO A 551 -35.70 5.59 -14.34
C PRO A 551 -36.27 5.64 -15.77
N GLY A 552 -37.35 4.90 -16.03
CA GLY A 552 -38.00 4.86 -17.36
C GLY A 552 -37.25 4.06 -18.43
N SER A 553 -36.21 3.32 -18.05
CA SER A 553 -35.41 2.49 -18.96
C SER A 553 -36.10 1.20 -19.39
N ASP A 554 -36.27 0.96 -20.69
CA ASP A 554 -36.64 -0.36 -21.21
C ASP A 554 -35.55 -1.41 -20.95
N LYS A 555 -35.94 -2.62 -20.54
CA LYS A 555 -35.02 -3.67 -20.07
C LYS A 555 -33.95 -4.10 -21.07
N LYS A 556 -34.12 -3.83 -22.37
CA LYS A 556 -33.33 -4.45 -23.46
C LYS A 556 -32.01 -3.75 -23.82
N ASN A 557 -31.80 -2.45 -23.56
CA ASN A 557 -30.64 -1.73 -24.14
C ASN A 557 -29.91 -0.71 -23.24
N ILE A 558 -30.30 -0.53 -21.97
CA ILE A 558 -29.67 0.50 -21.12
C ILE A 558 -28.59 -0.10 -20.21
N LYS A 559 -27.42 0.54 -20.24
CA LYS A 559 -26.23 0.20 -19.46
C LYS A 559 -26.43 0.56 -17.98
N GLU A 560 -25.73 -0.16 -17.13
CA GLU A 560 -25.69 0.07 -15.67
C GLU A 560 -25.23 1.51 -15.35
N ILE A 561 -25.89 2.15 -14.39
CA ILE A 561 -25.38 3.35 -13.72
C ILE A 561 -24.19 2.90 -12.88
N THR A 562 -22.99 3.34 -13.26
CA THR A 562 -21.74 2.89 -12.63
C THR A 562 -21.09 3.98 -11.80
N SER A 563 -21.38 5.25 -12.09
CA SER A 563 -20.82 6.40 -11.38
C SER A 563 -21.78 7.60 -11.46
N THR A 564 -21.44 8.67 -10.77
CA THR A 564 -22.13 9.96 -10.83
C THR A 564 -21.10 11.08 -11.06
N ILE A 565 -21.52 12.12 -11.77
CA ILE A 565 -20.74 13.34 -11.97
C ILE A 565 -21.33 14.40 -11.04
N PRO A 566 -20.62 14.78 -9.95
CA PRO A 566 -21.17 15.68 -8.94
C PRO A 566 -21.59 17.03 -9.52
N VAL A 567 -22.74 17.54 -9.07
CA VAL A 567 -23.26 18.88 -9.36
C VAL A 567 -23.82 19.48 -8.08
N PHE A 568 -23.73 20.79 -7.95
CA PHE A 568 -24.25 21.53 -6.80
C PHE A 568 -25.18 22.62 -7.29
N ASP A 569 -26.43 22.58 -6.84
CA ASP A 569 -27.44 23.59 -7.18
C ASP A 569 -27.10 24.95 -6.56
N ASP A 570 -26.63 24.97 -5.30
CA ASP A 570 -26.02 26.14 -4.67
C ASP A 570 -24.47 26.01 -4.63
N PRO A 571 -23.73 26.89 -5.31
CA PRO A 571 -22.26 26.89 -5.30
C PRO A 571 -21.63 26.98 -3.91
N ARG A 572 -22.32 27.55 -2.91
CA ARG A 572 -21.85 27.65 -1.53
C ARG A 572 -21.60 26.28 -0.91
N ILE A 573 -22.46 25.30 -1.18
CA ILE A 573 -22.29 23.91 -0.71
C ILE A 573 -20.96 23.35 -1.22
N GLY A 574 -20.69 23.56 -2.51
CA GLY A 574 -19.47 23.05 -3.11
C GLY A 574 -18.21 23.72 -2.59
N VAL A 575 -18.22 25.05 -2.46
CA VAL A 575 -17.11 25.82 -1.86
C VAL A 575 -16.88 25.40 -0.41
N PHE A 576 -17.94 25.18 0.35
CA PHE A 576 -17.90 24.72 1.73
C PHE A 576 -17.22 23.34 1.85
N LEU A 577 -17.66 22.35 1.05
CA LEU A 577 -17.03 21.02 1.04
C LEU A 577 -15.57 21.08 0.59
N LYS A 578 -15.23 21.91 -0.40
CA LYS A 578 -13.84 22.08 -0.83
C LYS A 578 -12.94 22.65 0.28
N LYS A 579 -13.49 23.55 1.11
CA LYS A 579 -12.78 24.21 2.21
C LYS A 579 -12.60 23.30 3.43
N TYR A 580 -13.64 22.53 3.78
CA TYR A 580 -13.68 21.77 5.04
C TYR A 580 -13.62 20.25 4.91
N ALA A 581 -13.90 19.72 3.71
CA ALA A 581 -13.91 18.29 3.43
C ALA A 581 -13.36 17.91 2.04
N PRO A 582 -12.16 18.40 1.65
CA PRO A 582 -11.58 18.11 0.34
C PRO A 582 -11.33 16.60 0.11
N SER A 583 -10.93 15.83 1.11
CA SER A 583 -10.71 14.39 0.96
C SER A 583 -12.00 13.62 0.76
N ILE A 584 -13.11 13.99 1.41
CA ILE A 584 -14.42 13.36 1.15
C ILE A 584 -14.84 13.48 -0.32
N LEU A 585 -14.58 14.63 -0.96
CA LEU A 585 -14.86 14.83 -2.40
C LEU A 585 -14.03 13.87 -3.27
N GLU A 586 -12.74 13.73 -2.96
CA GLU A 586 -11.82 12.84 -3.66
C GLU A 586 -12.19 11.37 -3.47
N PHE A 587 -12.55 10.96 -2.25
CA PHE A 587 -12.92 9.58 -1.92
C PHE A 587 -14.24 9.19 -2.57
N THR A 588 -15.26 10.06 -2.50
CA THR A 588 -16.55 9.86 -3.18
C THR A 588 -16.34 9.63 -4.67
N SER A 589 -15.55 10.49 -5.33
CA SER A 589 -15.25 10.35 -6.76
C SER A 589 -14.39 9.12 -7.06
N SER A 590 -13.49 8.74 -6.15
CA SER A 590 -12.69 7.53 -6.28
C SER A 590 -13.54 6.27 -6.27
N ILE A 591 -14.56 6.19 -5.41
CA ILE A 591 -15.47 5.04 -5.40
C ILE A 591 -16.26 4.98 -6.72
N GLY A 592 -16.73 6.12 -7.24
CA GLY A 592 -17.37 6.19 -8.55
C GLY A 592 -16.47 5.67 -9.68
N MET A 593 -15.20 6.07 -9.69
CA MET A 593 -14.24 5.75 -10.76
C MET A 593 -13.61 4.35 -10.64
N ARG A 594 -13.29 3.91 -9.42
CA ARG A 594 -12.43 2.74 -9.12
C ARG A 594 -13.10 1.68 -8.26
N LYS A 595 -14.29 1.95 -7.70
CA LYS A 595 -14.98 1.10 -6.72
C LYS A 595 -14.21 0.84 -5.43
N VAL A 596 -13.20 1.67 -5.16
CA VAL A 596 -12.40 1.64 -3.93
C VAL A 596 -12.06 3.06 -3.49
N ILE A 597 -11.93 3.26 -2.17
CA ILE A 597 -11.41 4.49 -1.59
C ILE A 597 -9.91 4.55 -1.91
N ALA A 598 -9.50 5.58 -2.64
CA ALA A 598 -8.11 5.86 -2.94
C ALA A 598 -7.87 7.37 -2.91
N ASP A 599 -6.82 7.78 -2.21
CA ASP A 599 -6.34 9.16 -2.22
C ASP A 599 -5.51 9.40 -3.49
N VAL A 600 -6.20 9.73 -4.57
CA VAL A 600 -5.58 10.18 -5.82
C VAL A 600 -6.02 11.61 -6.05
N SER A 601 -5.07 12.54 -5.99
CA SER A 601 -5.34 13.97 -6.15
C SER A 601 -6.10 14.28 -7.43
N MET A 602 -7.01 15.24 -7.37
CA MET A 602 -7.82 15.72 -8.50
C MET A 602 -8.76 14.68 -9.10
N THR A 603 -9.03 13.55 -8.43
CA THR A 603 -10.05 12.58 -8.86
C THR A 603 -11.40 13.26 -9.01
N PHE A 604 -11.80 14.09 -8.04
CA PHE A 604 -13.04 14.86 -8.11
C PHE A 604 -13.07 15.81 -9.31
N GLY A 605 -12.00 16.58 -9.53
CA GLY A 605 -11.90 17.49 -10.67
C GLY A 605 -11.95 16.78 -12.03
N TYR A 606 -11.24 15.65 -12.17
CA TYR A 606 -11.24 14.88 -13.41
C TYR A 606 -12.55 14.14 -13.68
N ASN A 607 -13.34 13.81 -12.65
CA ASN A 607 -14.69 13.29 -12.81
C ASN A 607 -15.58 14.32 -13.55
N ILE A 608 -15.57 15.57 -13.10
CA ILE A 608 -16.31 16.68 -13.75
C ILE A 608 -15.79 16.95 -15.17
N ILE A 609 -14.47 17.00 -15.35
CA ILE A 609 -13.83 17.25 -16.65
C ILE A 609 -14.20 16.15 -17.65
N ALA A 610 -14.27 14.88 -17.23
CA ALA A 610 -14.71 13.78 -18.08
C ALA A 610 -16.19 13.93 -18.48
N GLY A 611 -17.04 14.44 -17.58
CA GLY A 611 -18.41 14.85 -17.87
C GLY A 611 -18.48 15.94 -18.94
N ILE A 612 -17.77 17.05 -18.75
CA ILE A 612 -17.69 18.16 -19.74
C ILE A 612 -17.22 17.64 -21.10
N ARG A 613 -16.21 16.76 -21.11
CA ARG A 613 -15.71 16.16 -22.34
C ARG A 613 -16.78 15.35 -23.07
N ARG A 614 -17.60 14.61 -22.34
CA ARG A 614 -18.72 13.85 -22.91
C ARG A 614 -19.84 14.76 -23.41
N MET A 615 -20.13 15.85 -22.69
CA MET A 615 -21.11 16.85 -23.12
C MET A 615 -20.81 17.46 -24.48
N MET A 616 -19.53 17.65 -24.85
CA MET A 616 -19.18 18.16 -26.19
C MET A 616 -19.69 17.25 -27.31
N TYR A 617 -19.68 15.93 -27.10
CA TYR A 617 -20.21 14.95 -28.04
C TYR A 617 -21.74 14.96 -28.03
N ASP A 618 -22.36 14.95 -26.85
CA ASP A 618 -23.81 14.84 -26.73
C ASP A 618 -24.51 16.13 -27.20
N LEU A 619 -23.98 17.32 -26.90
CA LEU A 619 -24.50 18.62 -27.38
C LEU A 619 -24.39 18.82 -28.90
N ASN A 620 -23.51 18.07 -29.55
CA ASN A 620 -23.48 18.03 -31.00
C ASN A 620 -24.73 17.34 -31.58
N LYS A 621 -25.34 16.41 -30.83
CA LYS A 621 -26.46 15.57 -31.27
C LYS A 621 -27.80 16.00 -30.69
N ASN A 622 -27.82 16.45 -29.44
CA ASN A 622 -29.04 16.81 -28.72
C ASN A 622 -28.81 18.07 -27.87
N ARG A 623 -29.67 19.06 -28.06
CA ARG A 623 -29.59 20.38 -27.41
C ARG A 623 -30.85 20.72 -26.62
N SER A 624 -31.45 19.70 -26.02
CA SER A 624 -32.59 19.91 -25.11
C SER A 624 -32.18 20.75 -23.91
N THR A 625 -33.15 21.43 -23.29
CA THR A 625 -32.92 22.29 -22.12
C THR A 625 -32.14 21.56 -21.01
N VAL A 626 -32.44 20.29 -20.77
CA VAL A 626 -31.74 19.47 -19.76
C VAL A 626 -30.25 19.29 -20.07
N HIS A 627 -29.87 19.10 -21.35
CA HIS A 627 -28.46 19.00 -21.74
C HIS A 627 -27.74 20.34 -21.53
N LEU A 628 -28.41 21.44 -21.87
CA LEU A 628 -27.85 22.78 -21.72
C LEU A 628 -27.61 23.13 -20.25
N GLU A 629 -28.60 22.93 -19.37
CA GLU A 629 -28.44 23.17 -17.93
C GLU A 629 -27.41 22.23 -17.30
N THR A 630 -27.39 20.95 -17.71
CA THR A 630 -26.34 20.01 -17.27
C THR A 630 -24.94 20.53 -17.63
N PHE A 631 -24.74 21.02 -18.85
CA PHE A 631 -23.45 21.57 -19.29
C PHE A 631 -23.06 22.81 -18.49
N LYS A 632 -23.99 23.75 -18.31
CA LYS A 632 -23.78 24.96 -17.49
C LYS A 632 -23.39 24.61 -16.05
N ASN A 633 -24.08 23.66 -15.43
CA ASN A 633 -23.79 23.23 -14.06
C ASN A 633 -22.41 22.57 -13.94
N LEU A 634 -22.01 21.76 -14.92
CA LEU A 634 -20.67 21.16 -14.94
C LEU A 634 -19.56 22.21 -15.14
N ILE A 635 -19.76 23.21 -16.01
CA ILE A 635 -18.81 24.32 -16.20
C ILE A 635 -18.66 25.16 -14.93
N SER A 636 -19.78 25.48 -14.27
CA SER A 636 -19.80 26.19 -12.98
C SER A 636 -19.03 25.40 -11.92
N THR A 637 -19.34 24.10 -11.78
CA THR A 637 -18.68 23.21 -10.82
C THR A 637 -17.18 23.09 -11.10
N ALA A 638 -16.78 22.87 -12.36
CA ALA A 638 -15.36 22.79 -12.72
C ALA A 638 -14.59 24.07 -12.36
N SER A 639 -15.19 25.24 -12.59
CA SER A 639 -14.58 26.54 -12.29
C SER A 639 -14.33 26.74 -10.79
N SER A 640 -15.31 26.38 -9.95
CA SER A 640 -15.23 26.51 -8.50
C SER A 640 -14.25 25.51 -7.87
N PHE A 641 -14.25 24.25 -8.33
CA PHE A 641 -13.53 23.18 -7.65
C PHE A 641 -12.09 22.99 -8.12
N VAL A 642 -11.85 23.02 -9.43
CA VAL A 642 -10.49 22.89 -9.94
C VAL A 642 -9.66 24.12 -9.57
N GLY A 643 -10.29 25.29 -9.42
CA GLY A 643 -9.68 26.49 -8.88
C GLY A 643 -8.32 26.77 -9.52
N LYS A 644 -7.32 27.09 -8.70
CA LYS A 644 -5.95 27.46 -9.11
C LYS A 644 -5.04 26.29 -9.50
N TYR A 645 -5.54 25.05 -9.51
CA TYR A 645 -4.70 23.87 -9.75
C TYR A 645 -3.92 23.95 -11.08
N TYR A 646 -4.56 24.46 -12.14
CA TYR A 646 -3.94 24.64 -13.45
C TYR A 646 -3.41 26.06 -13.71
N ASP A 647 -3.11 26.85 -12.68
CA ASP A 647 -2.51 28.18 -12.86
C ASP A 647 -1.13 28.09 -13.55
N HIS A 648 -0.35 27.04 -13.26
CA HIS A 648 0.92 26.77 -13.95
C HIS A 648 0.75 26.57 -15.47
N ILE A 649 -0.37 25.99 -15.91
CA ILE A 649 -0.68 25.82 -17.34
C ILE A 649 -1.11 27.15 -17.96
N GLN A 650 -1.78 28.04 -17.21
CA GLN A 650 -2.22 29.33 -17.74
C GLN A 650 -1.05 30.19 -18.24
N GLU A 651 0.15 30.03 -17.68
CA GLU A 651 1.34 30.72 -18.15
C GLU A 651 1.76 30.31 -19.56
N HIS A 652 1.51 29.06 -19.94
CA HIS A 652 1.77 28.56 -21.28
C HIS A 652 0.76 29.06 -22.31
N LEU A 653 -0.42 29.52 -21.87
CA LEU A 653 -1.48 30.05 -22.73
C LEU A 653 -1.39 31.58 -22.93
N LYS A 654 -0.30 32.21 -22.46
CA LYS A 654 0.00 33.62 -22.73
C LYS A 654 0.52 33.80 -24.15
N ASP A 655 0.50 35.04 -24.63
CA ASP A 655 0.98 35.34 -25.98
C ASP A 655 2.46 34.94 -26.13
N LYS A 656 2.70 33.95 -26.99
CA LYS A 656 4.01 33.43 -27.35
C LYS A 656 4.03 33.28 -28.87
N ASP A 657 4.96 33.95 -29.51
CA ASP A 657 5.27 33.67 -30.90
C ASP A 657 5.96 32.31 -31.00
N CYS A 658 5.38 31.41 -31.78
CA CYS A 658 5.87 30.05 -31.99
C CYS A 658 6.48 29.88 -33.39
N GLY A 659 6.47 30.93 -34.23
CA GLY A 659 6.88 30.85 -35.63
C GLY A 659 6.15 29.72 -36.37
N GLN A 660 6.91 28.88 -37.05
CA GLN A 660 6.41 27.68 -37.76
C GLN A 660 6.13 26.47 -36.87
N TYR A 661 6.51 26.52 -35.59
CA TYR A 661 6.40 25.38 -34.67
C TYR A 661 5.07 25.37 -33.94
N GLY A 662 4.65 24.18 -33.49
CA GLY A 662 3.42 24.01 -32.74
C GLY A 662 3.36 24.84 -31.45
N TYR A 663 2.16 25.18 -31.01
CA TYR A 663 1.96 25.89 -29.75
C TYR A 663 2.41 25.03 -28.55
N TYR A 664 3.19 25.61 -27.62
CA TYR A 664 3.72 24.88 -26.47
C TYR A 664 2.68 24.72 -25.38
N LEU A 665 2.37 23.46 -25.02
CA LEU A 665 1.40 23.11 -23.98
C LEU A 665 1.99 22.27 -22.84
N ASP A 666 3.32 22.11 -22.77
CA ASP A 666 4.01 21.25 -21.79
C ASP A 666 3.40 19.83 -21.70
N ASN A 667 3.10 19.21 -22.85
CA ASN A 667 2.43 17.90 -22.92
C ASN A 667 1.10 17.83 -22.12
N ASN A 668 0.36 18.92 -21.99
CA ASN A 668 -0.98 18.93 -21.41
C ASN A 668 -2.03 18.64 -22.49
N GLY A 669 -2.88 17.64 -22.22
CA GLY A 669 -4.00 17.27 -23.07
C GLY A 669 -5.29 18.01 -22.74
N ILE A 670 -6.36 17.68 -23.44
CA ILE A 670 -7.66 18.36 -23.29
C ILE A 670 -8.20 18.26 -21.85
N GLY A 671 -7.93 17.15 -21.16
CA GLY A 671 -8.35 16.98 -19.77
C GLY A 671 -7.76 18.04 -18.83
N ASN A 672 -6.53 18.47 -19.08
CA ASN A 672 -5.85 19.47 -18.23
C ASN A 672 -6.18 20.89 -18.70
N LEU A 673 -6.59 21.05 -19.96
CA LEU A 673 -6.82 22.35 -20.60
C LEU A 673 -8.27 22.83 -20.56
N ILE A 674 -9.26 21.97 -20.31
CA ILE A 674 -10.68 22.39 -20.21
C ILE A 674 -10.85 23.56 -19.23
N VAL A 675 -10.29 23.49 -18.02
CA VAL A 675 -10.46 24.56 -17.02
C VAL A 675 -9.66 25.82 -17.34
N PRO A 676 -8.38 25.75 -17.76
CA PRO A 676 -7.67 26.89 -18.31
C PRO A 676 -8.43 27.60 -19.45
N LEU A 677 -9.06 26.84 -20.35
CA LEU A 677 -9.89 27.37 -21.43
C LEU A 677 -11.16 28.05 -20.92
N ILE A 678 -11.89 27.43 -19.98
CA ILE A 678 -13.05 28.06 -19.32
C ILE A 678 -12.67 29.45 -18.80
N ARG A 679 -11.53 29.55 -18.10
CA ARG A 679 -11.05 30.81 -17.53
C ARG A 679 -10.67 31.86 -18.58
N ILE A 680 -10.10 31.45 -19.72
CA ILE A 680 -9.81 32.37 -20.83
C ILE A 680 -11.10 33.04 -21.31
N TYR A 681 -12.17 32.26 -21.49
CA TYR A 681 -13.48 32.77 -21.90
C TYR A 681 -14.16 33.58 -20.79
N SER A 682 -14.18 33.09 -19.55
CA SER A 682 -14.79 33.80 -18.42
C SER A 682 -14.13 35.15 -18.12
N LYS A 683 -12.80 35.28 -18.30
CA LYS A 683 -12.07 36.54 -18.09
C LYS A 683 -12.03 37.45 -19.33
N LYS A 684 -12.66 37.05 -20.44
CA LYS A 684 -12.62 37.78 -21.72
C LYS A 684 -11.19 38.13 -22.16
N ASN A 685 -10.25 37.19 -22.04
CA ASN A 685 -8.86 37.42 -22.47
C ASN A 685 -8.80 37.38 -24.01
N HIS A 686 -9.04 38.53 -24.64
CA HIS A 686 -9.16 38.66 -26.10
C HIS A 686 -7.92 38.16 -26.86
N GLU A 687 -6.71 38.36 -26.33
CA GLU A 687 -5.48 37.89 -26.98
C GLU A 687 -5.37 36.36 -26.99
N ALA A 688 -5.65 35.71 -25.86
CA ALA A 688 -5.67 34.24 -25.80
C ALA A 688 -6.79 33.63 -26.68
N VAL A 689 -7.94 34.31 -26.78
CA VAL A 689 -9.04 33.89 -27.66
C VAL A 689 -8.65 33.97 -29.14
N LYS A 690 -7.86 34.97 -29.56
CA LYS A 690 -7.34 35.06 -30.94
C LYS A 690 -6.44 33.86 -31.29
N ARG A 691 -5.70 33.33 -30.33
CA ARG A 691 -4.80 32.16 -30.49
C ARG A 691 -5.50 30.82 -30.31
N MET A 692 -6.82 30.80 -30.12
CA MET A 692 -7.58 29.57 -29.91
C MET A 692 -7.37 28.51 -31.00
N PRO A 693 -7.32 28.84 -32.31
CA PRO A 693 -7.03 27.84 -33.34
C PRO A 693 -5.67 27.15 -33.12
N ASP A 694 -4.64 27.90 -32.76
CA ASP A 694 -3.27 27.40 -32.53
C ASP A 694 -3.23 26.48 -31.30
N ILE A 695 -3.90 26.90 -30.22
CA ILE A 695 -4.06 26.11 -28.99
C ILE A 695 -4.80 24.80 -29.30
N LEU A 696 -5.91 24.85 -30.03
CA LEU A 696 -6.70 23.68 -30.36
C LEU A 696 -5.92 22.68 -31.23
N ARG A 697 -5.17 23.15 -32.24
CA ARG A 697 -4.31 22.27 -33.05
C ARG A 697 -3.24 21.59 -32.21
N ALA A 698 -2.60 22.31 -31.28
CA ALA A 698 -1.61 21.73 -30.38
C ALA A 698 -2.22 20.68 -29.43
N ILE A 699 -3.41 20.93 -28.87
CA ILE A 699 -4.12 19.92 -28.06
C ILE A 699 -4.46 18.70 -28.90
N TYR A 700 -4.96 18.91 -30.13
CA TYR A 700 -5.31 17.83 -31.04
C TYR A 700 -4.09 16.97 -31.37
N SER A 701 -2.98 17.59 -31.76
CA SER A 701 -1.71 16.92 -32.05
C SER A 701 -1.21 16.10 -30.87
N TYR A 702 -1.31 16.63 -29.65
CA TYR A 702 -0.93 15.91 -28.44
C TYR A 702 -1.85 14.72 -28.13
N GLU A 703 -3.17 14.88 -28.28
CA GLU A 703 -4.12 13.80 -28.04
C GLU A 703 -3.96 12.67 -29.09
N VAL A 704 -3.74 13.01 -30.36
CA VAL A 704 -3.39 12.05 -31.43
C VAL A 704 -2.11 11.31 -31.07
N TRP A 705 -1.04 12.04 -30.69
CA TRP A 705 0.22 11.41 -30.27
C TRP A 705 0.04 10.45 -29.11
N LYS A 706 -0.74 10.82 -28.09
CA LYS A 706 -1.02 9.97 -26.92
C LYS A 706 -1.79 8.71 -27.32
N GLY A 707 -2.78 8.85 -28.20
CA GLY A 707 -3.59 7.74 -28.69
C GLY A 707 -2.79 6.76 -29.56
N ILE A 708 -2.04 7.27 -30.55
CA ILE A 708 -1.17 6.49 -31.42
C ILE A 708 -0.07 5.81 -30.61
N SER A 709 0.66 6.54 -29.76
CA SER A 709 1.73 5.98 -28.93
C SER A 709 1.28 4.84 -28.01
N LYS A 710 0.02 4.84 -27.57
CA LYS A 710 -0.51 3.80 -26.69
C LYS A 710 -0.56 2.43 -27.38
N GLN A 711 -0.65 2.40 -28.71
CA GLN A 711 -0.78 1.16 -29.48
C GLN A 711 0.50 0.32 -29.49
N PHE A 712 1.69 0.92 -29.30
CA PHE A 712 2.98 0.22 -29.46
C PHE A 712 4.01 0.43 -28.32
N ARG A 713 3.66 1.20 -27.26
CA ARG A 713 4.59 1.54 -26.16
C ARG A 713 5.12 0.35 -25.34
N SER A 714 4.43 -0.79 -25.34
CA SER A 714 4.83 -1.98 -24.56
C SER A 714 5.75 -2.94 -25.30
N GLU A 715 6.10 -2.65 -26.56
CA GLU A 715 6.80 -3.62 -27.40
C GLU A 715 8.33 -3.47 -27.37
N LYS A 716 9.04 -4.61 -27.24
CA LYS A 716 10.51 -4.67 -27.18
C LYS A 716 11.19 -4.11 -28.45
N LYS A 717 10.48 -4.08 -29.59
CA LYS A 717 10.97 -3.62 -30.89
C LYS A 717 10.32 -2.30 -31.34
N PHE A 718 10.00 -1.42 -30.38
CA PHE A 718 9.34 -0.12 -30.58
C PHE A 718 9.77 0.64 -31.86
N ASN A 719 11.07 0.88 -32.06
CA ASN A 719 11.55 1.64 -33.23
C ASN A 719 11.27 0.93 -34.58
N LYS A 720 11.28 -0.41 -34.60
CA LYS A 720 11.00 -1.20 -35.80
C LYS A 720 9.53 -1.09 -36.17
N ILE A 721 8.65 -1.25 -35.19
CA ILE A 721 7.19 -1.18 -35.38
C ILE A 721 6.79 0.20 -35.87
N VAL A 722 7.29 1.26 -35.22
CA VAL A 722 7.01 2.64 -35.66
C VAL A 722 7.45 2.86 -37.11
N ARG A 723 8.61 2.34 -37.51
CA ARG A 723 9.09 2.43 -38.90
C ARG A 723 8.16 1.69 -39.87
N GLU A 724 7.75 0.47 -39.54
CA GLU A 724 6.80 -0.34 -40.33
C GLU A 724 5.44 0.35 -40.46
N MET A 725 4.94 0.95 -39.38
CA MET A 725 3.70 1.72 -39.41
C MET A 725 3.80 2.95 -40.33
N ILE A 726 4.92 3.68 -40.31
CA ILE A 726 5.14 4.81 -41.22
C ILE A 726 5.25 4.31 -42.67
N HIS A 727 5.97 3.21 -42.90
CA HIS A 727 6.10 2.61 -44.24
C HIS A 727 4.74 2.22 -44.80
N LYS A 728 3.91 1.53 -44.01
CA LYS A 728 2.54 1.19 -44.40
C LYS A 728 1.70 2.45 -44.64
N LEU A 729 1.75 3.43 -43.74
CA LEU A 729 0.98 4.68 -43.87
C LEU A 729 1.32 5.47 -45.15
N LEU A 730 2.58 5.40 -45.60
CA LEU A 730 3.09 6.14 -46.75
C LEU A 730 3.23 5.27 -48.01
N ASN A 731 2.73 4.02 -48.00
CA ASN A 731 2.92 3.02 -49.06
C ASN A 731 4.37 2.92 -49.55
N ILE A 732 5.34 2.91 -48.62
CA ILE A 732 6.75 2.75 -48.95
C ILE A 732 7.06 1.26 -49.09
N ASP A 733 7.34 0.82 -50.31
CA ASP A 733 7.90 -0.50 -50.60
C ASP A 733 9.38 -0.38 -50.96
N LEU A 734 10.25 -0.71 -50.00
CA LEU A 734 11.70 -0.67 -50.20
C LEU A 734 12.23 -1.82 -51.07
N GLU A 735 11.41 -2.81 -51.44
CA GLU A 735 11.82 -3.91 -52.31
C GLU A 735 11.40 -3.66 -53.76
N LEU A 736 10.19 -3.15 -53.98
CA LEU A 736 9.66 -2.87 -55.32
C LEU A 736 10.21 -1.57 -55.93
N ASP A 737 10.29 -0.50 -55.12
CA ASP A 737 10.64 0.84 -55.60
C ASP A 737 12.12 1.20 -55.36
N ASN A 738 12.96 0.21 -55.08
CA ASN A 738 14.36 0.48 -54.79
C ASN A 738 15.14 1.03 -55.98
N VAL A 739 16.10 1.90 -55.67
CA VAL A 739 17.14 2.25 -56.63
C VAL A 739 18.06 1.02 -56.76
N LYS A 740 18.09 0.42 -57.93
CA LYS A 740 18.92 -0.76 -58.18
C LYS A 740 20.40 -0.39 -58.09
N VAL A 741 21.15 -1.16 -57.32
CA VAL A 741 22.62 -1.13 -57.34
C VAL A 741 23.14 -1.68 -58.66
N ALA A 742 24.31 -1.21 -59.10
CA ALA A 742 24.93 -1.76 -60.30
C ALA A 742 25.26 -3.25 -60.12
N PRO A 743 25.33 -4.06 -61.20
CA PRO A 743 25.79 -5.45 -61.15
C PRO A 743 27.13 -5.63 -60.41
N LEU A 744 27.41 -6.87 -59.97
CA LEU A 744 28.69 -7.21 -59.32
C LEU A 744 29.88 -6.84 -60.23
N PHE A 745 30.91 -6.22 -59.64
CA PHE A 745 32.14 -5.75 -60.27
C PHE A 745 31.99 -4.57 -61.24
N GLU A 746 30.82 -3.93 -61.28
CA GLU A 746 30.60 -2.65 -61.96
C GLU A 746 30.59 -1.48 -60.95
N PRO A 747 31.15 -0.31 -61.31
CA PRO A 747 31.18 0.84 -60.42
C PRO A 747 29.77 1.39 -60.19
N GLU A 748 29.47 1.81 -58.96
CA GLU A 748 28.23 2.53 -58.68
C GLU A 748 28.24 3.92 -59.35
N PRO A 749 27.07 4.44 -59.77
CA PRO A 749 26.94 5.82 -60.21
C PRO A 749 27.36 6.80 -59.10
N LYS A 750 27.77 8.02 -59.47
CA LYS A 750 28.06 9.05 -58.46
C LYS A 750 26.79 9.39 -57.71
N ARG A 751 26.89 9.63 -56.40
CA ARG A 751 25.72 9.89 -55.53
C ARG A 751 24.86 11.06 -56.01
N GLU A 752 25.48 12.07 -56.60
CA GLU A 752 24.81 13.26 -57.18
C GLU A 752 23.91 12.92 -58.38
N ASP A 753 24.22 11.84 -59.09
CA ASP A 753 23.47 11.39 -60.26
C ASP A 753 22.27 10.48 -59.88
N ILE A 754 22.20 10.05 -58.61
CA ILE A 754 21.15 9.13 -58.12
C ILE A 754 19.91 9.93 -57.72
N LYS A 755 18.79 9.64 -58.38
CA LYS A 755 17.48 10.19 -58.02
C LYS A 755 16.74 9.23 -57.10
N PHE A 756 16.80 9.51 -55.80
CA PHE A 756 16.02 8.75 -54.80
C PHE A 756 14.54 9.15 -54.83
N PRO A 757 13.60 8.20 -54.82
CA PRO A 757 12.18 8.49 -54.72
C PRO A 757 11.87 9.30 -53.45
N ASP A 758 11.03 10.31 -53.59
CA ASP A 758 10.49 11.09 -52.47
C ASP A 758 8.96 11.24 -52.52
N ALA A 759 8.34 10.74 -53.58
CA ALA A 759 6.89 10.62 -53.71
C ALA A 759 6.34 9.57 -52.74
N PHE A 760 5.12 9.78 -52.28
CA PHE A 760 4.42 8.87 -51.39
C PHE A 760 2.92 8.92 -51.68
N GLU A 761 2.23 7.84 -51.35
CA GLU A 761 0.77 7.75 -51.35
C GLU A 761 0.30 7.46 -49.93
N ILE A 762 -0.77 8.13 -49.50
CA ILE A 762 -1.32 7.91 -48.15
C ILE A 762 -2.21 6.66 -48.22
N ASP A 763 -1.90 5.64 -47.43
CA ASP A 763 -2.82 4.52 -47.21
C ASP A 763 -4.02 5.02 -46.38
N VAL A 764 -5.11 5.33 -47.08
CA VAL A 764 -6.33 5.91 -46.49
C VAL A 764 -7.02 4.91 -45.57
N GLU A 765 -7.04 3.63 -45.93
CA GLU A 765 -7.68 2.59 -45.12
C GLU A 765 -6.92 2.41 -43.81
N TYR A 766 -5.59 2.38 -43.89
CA TYR A 766 -4.76 2.28 -42.69
C TYR A 766 -4.79 3.56 -41.84
N LEU A 767 -4.88 4.73 -42.46
CA LEU A 767 -5.11 5.98 -41.72
C LEU A 767 -6.44 5.96 -40.95
N ASP A 768 -7.51 5.48 -41.58
CA ASP A 768 -8.82 5.33 -40.95
C ASP A 768 -8.78 4.30 -39.80
N GLU A 769 -8.04 3.19 -39.96
CA GLU A 769 -7.78 2.20 -38.90
C GLU A 769 -7.07 2.85 -37.68
N LEU A 770 -5.96 3.57 -37.92
CA LEU A 770 -5.18 4.23 -36.87
C LEU A 770 -5.97 5.31 -36.11
N THR A 771 -6.93 5.94 -36.79
CA THR A 771 -7.66 7.11 -36.27
C THR A 771 -9.04 6.75 -35.74
N GLN A 772 -9.52 5.53 -35.94
CA GLN A 772 -10.77 5.03 -35.36
C GLN A 772 -10.84 5.27 -33.83
N PRO A 773 -9.78 5.04 -33.03
CA PRO A 773 -9.81 5.31 -31.59
C PRO A 773 -9.73 6.80 -31.23
N LEU A 774 -9.64 7.71 -32.21
CA LEU A 774 -9.39 9.15 -32.02
C LEU A 774 -10.60 10.02 -32.38
N TYR A 775 -11.69 9.43 -32.86
CA TYR A 775 -12.86 10.16 -33.39
C TYR A 775 -13.44 11.21 -32.42
N TYR A 776 -13.35 10.95 -31.11
CA TYR A 776 -13.90 11.82 -30.08
C TYR A 776 -13.08 13.11 -29.87
N HIS A 777 -11.84 13.18 -30.34
CA HIS A 777 -11.04 14.40 -30.23
C HIS A 777 -11.57 15.53 -31.12
N ASN A 778 -12.25 15.22 -32.22
CA ASN A 778 -12.79 16.23 -33.13
C ASN A 778 -13.82 17.16 -32.48
N TYR A 779 -14.61 16.63 -31.53
CA TYR A 779 -15.63 17.40 -30.81
C TYR A 779 -15.05 18.54 -29.97
N MET A 780 -13.74 18.55 -29.74
CA MET A 780 -13.08 19.69 -29.09
C MET A 780 -13.17 20.99 -29.89
N SER A 781 -13.39 20.89 -31.21
CA SER A 781 -13.65 22.06 -32.08
C SER A 781 -14.89 22.85 -31.68
N LEU A 782 -15.85 22.21 -31.00
CA LEU A 782 -17.06 22.86 -30.49
C LEU A 782 -16.82 23.61 -29.18
N LEU A 783 -15.79 23.24 -28.42
CA LEU A 783 -15.55 23.76 -27.07
C LEU A 783 -15.49 25.30 -27.02
N PRO A 784 -14.78 26.01 -27.93
CA PRO A 784 -14.79 27.48 -27.99
C PRO A 784 -16.19 28.10 -28.01
N GLN A 785 -17.06 27.62 -28.88
CA GLN A 785 -18.40 28.16 -29.09
C GLN A 785 -19.30 27.85 -27.89
N LEU A 786 -19.20 26.62 -27.38
CA LEU A 786 -19.89 26.19 -26.16
C LEU A 786 -19.49 27.04 -24.94
N LEU A 787 -18.19 27.27 -24.74
CA LEU A 787 -17.69 28.10 -23.65
C LEU A 787 -18.10 29.56 -23.80
N THR A 788 -18.10 30.09 -25.03
CA THR A 788 -18.55 31.46 -25.30
C THR A 788 -20.01 31.63 -24.87
N ALA A 789 -20.91 30.75 -25.31
CA ALA A 789 -22.34 30.81 -24.98
C ALA A 789 -22.63 30.67 -23.48
N VAL A 790 -21.93 29.76 -22.77
CA VAL A 790 -22.12 29.59 -21.32
C VAL A 790 -21.58 30.79 -20.55
N THR A 791 -20.39 31.30 -20.90
CA THR A 791 -19.74 32.39 -20.16
C THR A 791 -20.32 33.77 -20.46
N SER A 792 -20.99 33.96 -21.61
CA SER A 792 -21.76 35.18 -21.92
C SER A 792 -23.14 35.20 -21.27
N GLY A 793 -23.57 34.11 -20.63
CA GLY A 793 -24.92 33.95 -20.09
C GLY A 793 -25.99 33.64 -21.14
N GLN A 794 -25.61 33.44 -22.40
CA GLN A 794 -26.51 33.18 -23.52
C GLN A 794 -26.61 31.67 -23.81
N LEU A 795 -27.07 30.89 -22.83
CA LEU A 795 -27.10 29.43 -22.93
C LEU A 795 -27.89 28.91 -24.14
N GLN A 796 -28.93 29.65 -24.56
CA GLN A 796 -29.75 29.30 -25.72
C GLN A 796 -29.00 29.41 -27.05
N ASP A 797 -27.91 30.18 -27.12
CA ASP A 797 -27.09 30.31 -28.34
C ASP A 797 -26.44 28.99 -28.73
N ILE A 798 -26.28 28.06 -27.78
CA ILE A 798 -25.82 26.69 -28.07
C ILE A 798 -26.73 26.00 -29.09
N LYS A 799 -28.03 26.28 -29.10
CA LYS A 799 -28.97 25.70 -30.09
C LYS A 799 -28.63 26.13 -31.53
N ASN A 800 -28.05 27.32 -31.69
CA ASN A 800 -27.69 27.90 -32.99
C ASN A 800 -26.29 27.48 -33.48
N ILE A 801 -25.49 26.80 -32.65
CA ILE A 801 -24.19 26.28 -33.06
C ILE A 801 -24.39 25.23 -34.17
N PRO A 802 -23.75 25.33 -35.34
CA PRO A 802 -23.86 24.30 -36.37
C PRO A 802 -23.38 22.94 -35.86
N GLU A 803 -23.91 21.84 -36.41
CA GLU A 803 -23.33 20.52 -36.13
C GLU A 803 -21.86 20.47 -36.57
N MET A 804 -21.06 19.71 -35.82
CA MET A 804 -19.66 19.46 -36.13
C MET A 804 -19.57 18.67 -37.43
N THR A 805 -19.00 19.30 -38.44
CA THR A 805 -18.65 18.72 -39.72
C THR A 805 -17.13 18.75 -39.88
N LYS A 806 -16.61 18.04 -40.88
CA LYS A 806 -15.18 18.13 -41.24
C LYS A 806 -14.80 19.59 -41.53
N THR A 807 -15.65 20.33 -42.25
CA THR A 807 -15.42 21.74 -42.59
C THR A 807 -15.43 22.65 -41.37
N SER A 808 -16.42 22.53 -40.47
CA SER A 808 -16.46 23.35 -39.26
C SER A 808 -15.31 23.03 -38.29
N THR A 809 -14.84 21.77 -38.27
CA THR A 809 -13.64 21.35 -37.53
C THR A 809 -12.39 22.06 -38.07
N MET A 810 -12.17 22.05 -39.39
CA MET A 810 -11.02 22.71 -40.01
C MET A 810 -11.05 24.24 -39.82
N HIS A 811 -12.24 24.83 -39.86
CA HIS A 811 -12.43 26.25 -39.54
C HIS A 811 -12.05 26.56 -38.09
N ALA A 812 -12.49 25.76 -37.13
CA ALA A 812 -12.14 25.92 -35.71
C ALA A 812 -10.62 25.77 -35.46
N PHE A 813 -9.96 24.90 -36.21
CA PHE A 813 -8.52 24.73 -36.20
C PHE A 813 -7.76 25.77 -37.03
N GLY A 814 -8.43 26.68 -37.74
CA GLY A 814 -7.77 27.75 -38.49
C GLY A 814 -6.91 27.24 -39.66
N THR A 815 -7.37 26.20 -40.33
CA THR A 815 -6.70 25.54 -41.46
C THR A 815 -7.59 25.53 -42.70
N ASP A 816 -7.00 25.67 -43.88
CA ASP A 816 -7.66 25.86 -45.17
C ASP A 816 -7.57 24.65 -46.12
N TYR A 817 -6.93 23.57 -45.68
CA TYR A 817 -6.76 22.34 -46.46
C TYR A 817 -7.66 21.19 -45.98
N SER A 818 -7.62 20.04 -46.68
CA SER A 818 -8.58 18.95 -46.44
C SER A 818 -8.43 18.31 -45.04
N TYR A 819 -9.56 17.92 -44.45
CA TYR A 819 -9.59 17.24 -43.15
C TYR A 819 -8.77 15.94 -43.14
N LYS A 820 -8.81 15.14 -44.22
CA LYS A 820 -7.99 13.92 -44.32
C LYS A 820 -6.50 14.23 -44.26
N LYS A 821 -6.04 15.29 -44.95
CA LYS A 821 -4.66 15.74 -44.90
C LYS A 821 -4.28 16.19 -43.49
N PHE A 822 -5.16 16.88 -42.76
CA PHE A 822 -4.90 17.30 -41.37
C PHE A 822 -4.69 16.11 -40.43
N ILE A 823 -5.55 15.10 -40.53
CA ILE A 823 -5.43 13.87 -39.75
C ILE A 823 -4.13 13.14 -40.08
N PHE A 824 -3.83 12.96 -41.37
CA PHE A 824 -2.59 12.37 -41.84
C PHE A 824 -1.36 13.05 -41.24
N LEU A 825 -1.27 14.38 -41.31
CA LEU A 825 -0.11 15.12 -40.80
C LEU A 825 0.09 14.92 -39.30
N ASN A 826 -0.99 14.92 -38.52
CA ASN A 826 -0.90 14.68 -37.07
C ASN A 826 -0.49 13.23 -36.75
N VAL A 827 -1.00 12.24 -37.49
CA VAL A 827 -0.63 10.82 -37.32
C VAL A 827 0.84 10.59 -37.73
N TYR A 828 1.26 11.16 -38.87
CA TYR A 828 2.65 11.12 -39.31
C TYR A 828 3.58 11.71 -38.26
N GLN A 829 3.30 12.93 -37.77
CA GLN A 829 4.10 13.55 -36.72
C GLN A 829 4.08 12.74 -35.40
N ALA A 830 2.97 12.07 -35.07
CA ALA A 830 2.89 11.21 -33.89
C ALA A 830 3.81 9.98 -34.00
N LEU A 831 3.91 9.37 -35.18
CA LEU A 831 4.80 8.25 -35.45
C LEU A 831 6.27 8.70 -35.60
N ARG A 832 6.51 9.81 -36.31
CA ARG A 832 7.85 10.35 -36.58
C ARG A 832 8.56 10.81 -35.31
N TYR A 833 7.82 11.39 -34.37
CA TYR A 833 8.31 11.92 -33.08
C TYR A 833 7.57 11.23 -31.92
N PRO A 834 7.85 9.94 -31.65
CA PRO A 834 7.01 9.14 -30.78
C PRO A 834 7.36 9.32 -29.29
N ARG A 835 8.50 9.94 -28.95
CA ARG A 835 8.89 10.25 -27.56
C ARG A 835 8.65 11.72 -27.23
N PRO A 836 8.34 12.08 -25.97
CA PRO A 836 8.14 13.48 -25.57
C PRO A 836 9.36 14.37 -25.87
N ALA A 837 10.58 13.87 -25.64
CA ALA A 837 11.82 14.60 -25.85
C ALA A 837 12.10 14.96 -27.32
N ASP A 838 11.51 14.21 -28.25
CA ASP A 838 11.61 14.45 -29.69
C ASP A 838 10.64 15.55 -30.13
N ARG A 839 9.59 15.82 -29.34
CA ARG A 839 8.53 16.77 -29.66
C ARG A 839 8.71 18.14 -29.00
N ILE A 840 9.35 18.18 -27.84
CA ILE A 840 9.40 19.36 -26.98
C ILE A 840 10.84 19.65 -26.54
N ASP A 841 11.19 20.93 -26.51
CA ASP A 841 12.31 21.45 -25.74
C ASP A 841 11.80 22.00 -24.41
N PHE A 842 11.95 21.22 -23.33
CA PHE A 842 11.50 21.61 -21.99
C PHE A 842 12.27 22.82 -21.45
N THR A 843 13.51 23.04 -21.89
CA THR A 843 14.35 24.15 -21.41
C THR A 843 13.92 25.45 -22.06
N ALA A 844 13.74 25.43 -23.38
CA ALA A 844 13.29 26.59 -24.15
C ALA A 844 11.76 26.82 -24.05
N GLN A 845 11.01 25.87 -23.49
CA GLN A 845 9.55 25.84 -23.48
C GLN A 845 8.94 26.03 -24.88
N THR A 846 9.47 25.31 -25.87
CA THR A 846 9.08 25.39 -27.28
C THR A 846 8.81 24.00 -27.86
N MET A 847 8.00 23.93 -28.92
CA MET A 847 7.81 22.69 -29.68
C MET A 847 8.93 22.53 -30.72
N LYS A 848 9.35 21.28 -30.94
CA LYS A 848 10.30 20.89 -32.00
C LYS A 848 9.59 20.47 -33.29
N ILE A 849 8.30 20.17 -33.20
CA ILE A 849 7.47 19.78 -34.34
C ILE A 849 6.84 21.01 -34.98
N LEU A 850 6.73 20.99 -36.30
CA LEU A 850 6.03 22.00 -37.09
C LEU A 850 4.54 22.01 -36.74
N ASP A 851 3.93 23.20 -36.71
CA ASP A 851 2.49 23.33 -36.63
C ASP A 851 1.87 22.85 -37.95
N THR A 852 0.82 22.04 -37.87
CA THR A 852 0.13 21.52 -39.06
C THR A 852 -0.55 22.61 -39.88
N LYS A 853 -0.69 23.84 -39.38
CA LYS A 853 -1.04 25.01 -40.20
C LYS A 853 -0.09 25.18 -41.38
N TYR A 854 1.20 24.97 -41.18
CA TYR A 854 2.23 25.06 -42.20
C TYR A 854 2.40 23.74 -42.95
N HIS A 855 1.30 23.28 -43.53
CA HIS A 855 1.19 21.91 -44.01
C HIS A 855 2.19 21.56 -45.12
N ASP A 856 2.59 22.52 -45.96
CA ASP A 856 3.56 22.28 -47.04
C ASP A 856 4.94 21.94 -46.48
N GLU A 857 5.37 22.62 -45.41
CA GLU A 857 6.64 22.33 -44.74
C GLU A 857 6.62 20.95 -44.06
N VAL A 858 5.48 20.53 -43.52
CA VAL A 858 5.31 19.17 -42.99
C VAL A 858 5.35 18.13 -44.12
N ILE A 859 4.75 18.41 -45.28
CA ILE A 859 4.82 17.52 -46.45
C ILE A 859 6.27 17.40 -46.96
N GLU A 860 7.04 18.49 -46.96
CA GLU A 860 8.47 18.44 -47.29
C GLU A 860 9.27 17.60 -46.27
N ASP A 861 8.92 17.62 -44.98
CA ASP A 861 9.49 16.70 -43.98
C ASP A 861 9.13 15.23 -44.29
N VAL A 862 7.90 14.94 -44.74
CA VAL A 862 7.49 13.61 -45.19
C VAL A 862 8.32 13.16 -46.39
N LYS A 863 8.44 13.99 -47.43
CA LYS A 863 9.24 13.68 -48.63
C LYS A 863 10.71 13.44 -48.28
N LYS A 864 11.27 14.27 -47.40
CA LYS A 864 12.65 14.10 -46.90
C LYS A 864 12.81 12.78 -46.14
N TYR A 865 11.81 12.38 -45.35
CA TYR A 865 11.81 11.09 -44.68
C TYR A 865 11.80 9.93 -45.68
N VAL A 866 10.89 9.95 -46.67
CA VAL A 866 10.77 8.93 -47.73
C VAL A 866 12.09 8.78 -48.47
N ARG A 867 12.64 9.89 -48.95
CA ARG A 867 13.95 9.94 -49.63
C ARG A 867 15.05 9.31 -48.79
N GLY A 868 15.11 9.68 -47.50
CA GLY A 868 16.10 9.12 -46.57
C GLY A 868 15.94 7.62 -46.32
N GLN A 869 14.74 7.05 -46.47
CA GLN A 869 14.55 5.59 -46.38
C GLN A 869 15.15 4.87 -47.59
N PHE A 870 14.89 5.37 -48.81
CA PHE A 870 15.46 4.80 -50.04
C PHE A 870 16.98 4.98 -50.10
N GLU A 871 17.50 6.13 -49.67
CA GLU A 871 18.93 6.37 -49.57
C GLU A 871 19.61 5.39 -48.60
N ALA A 872 19.03 5.18 -47.42
CA ALA A 872 19.54 4.21 -46.45
C ALA A 872 19.47 2.76 -46.95
N GLN A 873 18.43 2.41 -47.71
CA GLN A 873 18.29 1.09 -48.32
C GLN A 873 19.34 0.88 -49.42
N TYR A 874 19.53 1.85 -50.30
CA TYR A 874 20.59 1.81 -51.32
C TYR A 874 21.98 1.67 -50.69
N ASP A 875 22.30 2.46 -49.65
CA ASP A 875 23.57 2.34 -48.92
C ASP A 875 23.75 0.96 -48.27
N PHE A 876 22.67 0.32 -47.84
CA PHE A 876 22.69 -1.05 -47.34
C PHE A 876 22.93 -2.05 -48.47
N ASP A 877 22.25 -1.92 -49.60
CA ASP A 877 22.38 -2.80 -50.76
C ASP A 877 23.78 -2.70 -51.40
N VAL A 878 24.37 -1.50 -51.47
CA VAL A 878 25.77 -1.31 -51.91
C VAL A 878 26.74 -2.03 -50.98
N LYS A 879 26.53 -1.98 -49.65
CA LYS A 879 27.36 -2.74 -48.71
C LYS A 879 27.18 -4.25 -48.87
N MET A 880 25.97 -4.70 -49.15
CA MET A 880 25.69 -6.12 -49.41
C MET A 880 26.33 -6.59 -50.72
N LYS A 881 26.26 -5.78 -51.78
CA LYS A 881 26.99 -5.98 -53.03
C LYS A 881 28.49 -6.09 -52.81
N GLN A 882 29.12 -5.10 -52.17
CA GLN A 882 30.56 -5.13 -51.85
C GLN A 882 30.95 -6.39 -51.09
N ARG A 883 30.13 -6.81 -50.12
CA ARG A 883 30.35 -8.05 -49.39
C ARG A 883 30.25 -9.29 -50.27
N GLN A 884 29.34 -9.32 -51.23
CA GLN A 884 29.22 -10.42 -52.21
C GLN A 884 30.43 -10.45 -53.15
N GLU A 885 30.85 -9.30 -53.67
CA GLU A 885 32.07 -9.17 -54.50
C GLU A 885 33.32 -9.64 -53.75
N GLU A 886 33.48 -9.23 -52.49
CA GLU A 886 34.55 -9.70 -51.61
C GLU A 886 34.52 -11.21 -51.40
N LEU A 887 33.32 -11.81 -51.27
CA LEU A 887 33.17 -13.26 -51.10
C LEU A 887 33.50 -14.03 -52.37
N GLU A 888 33.08 -13.53 -53.54
CA GLU A 888 33.39 -14.13 -54.84
C GLU A 888 34.90 -14.02 -55.13
N MET A 889 35.51 -12.84 -54.92
CA MET A 889 36.95 -12.66 -55.05
C MET A 889 37.74 -13.51 -54.05
N ALA A 890 37.23 -13.67 -52.82
CA ALA A 890 37.80 -14.58 -51.84
C ALA A 890 37.75 -16.05 -52.30
N GLN A 891 36.71 -16.46 -53.02
CA GLN A 891 36.64 -17.80 -53.59
C GLN A 891 37.63 -17.94 -54.76
N THR A 892 37.70 -16.95 -55.65
CA THR A 892 38.62 -16.95 -56.79
C THR A 892 40.07 -17.00 -56.34
N ILE A 893 40.49 -16.15 -55.39
CA ILE A 893 41.90 -16.13 -54.93
C ILE A 893 42.29 -17.45 -54.26
N VAL A 894 41.38 -18.06 -53.51
CA VAL A 894 41.61 -19.36 -52.88
C VAL A 894 41.69 -20.46 -53.94
N GLY A 895 40.82 -20.43 -54.95
CA GLY A 895 40.90 -21.34 -56.10
C GLY A 895 42.23 -21.20 -56.85
N SER A 896 42.67 -19.98 -57.15
CA SER A 896 43.97 -19.71 -57.77
C SER A 896 45.13 -20.24 -56.93
N LEU A 897 45.15 -19.96 -55.62
CA LEU A 897 46.18 -20.48 -54.72
C LEU A 897 46.21 -22.02 -54.67
N MET A 898 45.05 -22.68 -54.75
CA MET A 898 44.96 -24.13 -54.67
C MET A 898 45.41 -24.86 -55.94
N ASN A 899 45.17 -24.24 -57.10
CA ASN A 899 45.49 -24.83 -58.41
C ASN A 899 46.89 -24.44 -58.92
N GLU A 900 47.57 -23.53 -58.23
CA GLU A 900 48.90 -23.06 -58.61
C GLU A 900 49.96 -24.15 -58.43
N THR A 901 50.88 -24.20 -59.38
CA THR A 901 51.93 -25.23 -59.45
C THR A 901 53.33 -24.62 -59.24
N SER A 902 53.48 -23.30 -59.41
CA SER A 902 54.72 -22.56 -59.17
C SER A 902 54.70 -21.82 -57.83
N TYR A 903 55.78 -21.99 -57.05
CA TYR A 903 55.95 -21.30 -55.76
C TYR A 903 55.99 -19.76 -55.94
N GLU A 904 56.69 -19.27 -56.97
CA GLU A 904 56.79 -17.83 -57.25
C GLU A 904 55.42 -17.22 -57.60
N ALA A 905 54.64 -17.92 -58.42
CA ALA A 905 53.29 -17.49 -58.80
C ALA A 905 52.35 -17.49 -57.58
N MET A 906 52.45 -18.52 -56.72
CA MET A 906 51.70 -18.59 -55.46
C MET A 906 52.06 -17.41 -54.53
N VAL A 907 53.35 -17.10 -54.35
CA VAL A 907 53.79 -15.94 -53.55
C VAL A 907 53.27 -14.63 -54.14
N ASN A 908 53.29 -14.49 -55.46
CA ASN A 908 52.75 -13.31 -56.14
C ASN A 908 51.24 -13.13 -55.90
N ILE A 909 50.45 -14.20 -55.96
CA ILE A 909 49.01 -14.17 -55.64
C ILE A 909 48.77 -13.73 -54.19
N TRP A 910 49.60 -14.17 -53.24
CA TRP A 910 49.50 -13.71 -51.86
C TRP A 910 49.85 -12.22 -51.69
N LYS A 911 50.97 -11.76 -52.28
CA LYS A 911 51.48 -10.39 -52.15
C LYS A 911 50.57 -9.38 -52.81
N ASN A 912 50.22 -9.64 -54.07
CA ASN A 912 49.53 -8.69 -54.95
C ASN A 912 48.02 -8.96 -55.03
N GLY A 913 47.55 -10.12 -54.57
CA GLY A 913 46.15 -10.49 -54.64
C GLY A 913 45.71 -10.87 -56.05
N ILE A 914 44.40 -10.78 -56.28
CA ILE A 914 43.81 -10.86 -57.62
C ILE A 914 43.04 -9.57 -57.90
N THR A 915 43.06 -9.15 -59.16
CA THR A 915 42.33 -7.98 -59.62
C THR A 915 41.31 -8.41 -60.66
N ARG A 916 40.06 -8.03 -60.44
CA ARG A 916 38.97 -8.18 -61.43
C ARG A 916 38.39 -6.79 -61.65
N ASN A 917 38.46 -6.31 -62.89
CA ASN A 917 38.18 -4.91 -63.23
C ASN A 917 39.00 -3.95 -62.35
N ASN A 918 38.36 -3.05 -61.61
CA ASN A 918 39.01 -2.08 -60.72
C ASN A 918 39.05 -2.54 -59.25
N ILE A 919 38.60 -3.76 -58.94
CA ILE A 919 38.55 -4.29 -57.58
C ILE A 919 39.72 -5.24 -57.38
N THR A 920 40.61 -4.91 -56.44
CA THR A 920 41.72 -5.77 -56.04
C THR A 920 41.42 -6.39 -54.68
N TYR A 921 41.39 -7.71 -54.61
CA TYR A 921 41.22 -8.45 -53.37
C TYR A 921 42.52 -9.16 -53.00
N LYS A 922 42.95 -9.01 -51.74
CA LYS A 922 44.07 -9.75 -51.18
C LYS A 922 43.74 -10.31 -49.81
N ILE A 923 44.32 -11.46 -49.48
CA ILE A 923 44.25 -12.03 -48.13
C ILE A 923 45.24 -11.25 -47.25
N ALA A 924 44.80 -10.11 -46.73
CA ALA A 924 45.68 -9.22 -45.98
C ALA A 924 46.08 -9.77 -44.62
N ASN A 925 45.19 -10.52 -43.94
CA ASN A 925 45.42 -11.09 -42.61
C ASN A 925 44.41 -12.22 -42.31
N SER A 926 44.48 -12.76 -41.09
CA SER A 926 43.63 -13.86 -40.61
C SER A 926 42.12 -13.53 -40.52
N SER A 927 41.74 -12.26 -40.58
CA SER A 927 40.33 -11.83 -40.57
C SER A 927 39.71 -11.78 -41.97
N SER A 928 40.51 -11.84 -43.05
CA SER A 928 40.03 -11.84 -44.43
C SER A 928 39.15 -13.07 -44.70
N ASN A 929 38.06 -12.89 -45.47
CA ASN A 929 37.17 -14.01 -45.85
C ASN A 929 37.94 -15.13 -46.57
N GLY A 930 38.87 -14.78 -47.46
CA GLY A 930 39.74 -15.73 -48.16
C GLY A 930 40.61 -16.56 -47.21
N PHE A 931 41.09 -16.01 -46.10
CA PHE A 931 41.88 -16.75 -45.12
C PHE A 931 41.07 -17.90 -44.50
N LYS A 932 39.85 -17.62 -44.03
CA LYS A 932 38.98 -18.64 -43.41
C LYS A 932 38.64 -19.75 -44.40
N LEU A 933 38.34 -19.39 -45.64
CA LEU A 933 38.04 -20.32 -46.71
C LEU A 933 39.26 -21.20 -47.05
N LEU A 934 40.43 -20.58 -47.22
CA LEU A 934 41.69 -21.26 -47.50
C LEU A 934 42.06 -22.25 -46.39
N CYS A 935 41.95 -21.83 -45.13
CA CYS A 935 42.22 -22.70 -43.99
C CYS A 935 41.35 -23.97 -44.01
N LYS A 936 40.05 -23.83 -44.32
CA LYS A 936 39.13 -24.96 -44.42
C LYS A 936 39.54 -25.92 -45.54
N LYS A 937 39.96 -25.40 -46.69
CA LYS A 937 40.37 -26.20 -47.86
C LYS A 937 41.72 -26.90 -47.64
N LEU A 938 42.70 -26.25 -47.01
CA LEU A 938 44.02 -26.81 -46.72
C LEU A 938 43.99 -28.00 -45.74
N ILE A 939 42.99 -28.04 -44.85
CA ILE A 939 42.82 -29.13 -43.88
C ILE A 939 42.07 -30.32 -44.50
N ASP A 940 41.20 -30.09 -45.49
CA ASP A 940 40.41 -31.14 -46.13
C ASP A 940 41.30 -32.10 -46.94
N LEU A 941 41.22 -33.41 -46.63
CA LEU A 941 42.03 -34.44 -47.29
C LEU A 941 41.51 -34.79 -48.69
N LYS A 942 40.22 -34.52 -48.96
CA LYS A 942 39.55 -34.89 -50.22
C LYS A 942 39.87 -33.95 -51.37
N VAL A 943 40.46 -32.80 -51.07
CA VAL A 943 40.79 -31.77 -52.04
C VAL A 943 42.24 -31.98 -52.48
N GLU A 944 42.53 -32.13 -53.76
CA GLU A 944 43.93 -32.19 -54.21
C GLU A 944 44.50 -30.77 -54.31
N ILE A 945 45.69 -30.53 -53.74
CA ILE A 945 46.34 -29.21 -53.73
C ILE A 945 47.84 -29.45 -53.91
N GLN A 946 48.41 -28.97 -55.02
CA GLN A 946 49.79 -29.29 -55.40
C GLN A 946 50.81 -28.69 -54.43
N LEU A 947 50.73 -27.39 -54.17
CA LEU A 947 51.66 -26.68 -53.28
C LEU A 947 51.20 -26.64 -51.82
N ARG A 948 50.43 -27.63 -51.35
CA ARG A 948 49.77 -27.60 -50.03
C ARG A 948 50.73 -27.27 -48.88
N SER A 949 51.86 -27.98 -48.78
CA SER A 949 52.86 -27.75 -47.72
C SER A 949 53.40 -26.32 -47.75
N LYS A 950 53.66 -25.79 -48.95
CA LYS A 950 54.19 -24.43 -49.17
C LYS A 950 53.17 -23.35 -48.89
N ILE A 951 51.91 -23.57 -49.24
CA ILE A 951 50.82 -22.66 -48.89
C ILE A 951 50.63 -22.63 -47.37
N ILE A 952 50.72 -23.78 -46.67
CA ILE A 952 50.65 -23.83 -45.21
C ILE A 952 51.87 -23.15 -44.58
N GLU A 953 53.08 -23.34 -45.11
CA GLU A 953 54.31 -22.66 -44.66
C GLU A 953 54.14 -21.14 -44.73
N VAL A 954 53.78 -20.60 -45.90
CA VAL A 954 53.51 -19.17 -46.07
C VAL A 954 52.40 -18.71 -45.14
N LEU A 955 51.28 -19.46 -45.07
CA LEU A 955 50.14 -19.17 -44.20
C LEU A 955 50.52 -19.13 -42.72
N LEU A 956 51.36 -20.02 -42.20
CA LEU A 956 51.73 -19.98 -40.79
C LEU A 956 52.77 -18.90 -40.48
N LEU A 957 53.71 -18.67 -41.39
CA LEU A 957 54.89 -17.82 -41.16
C LEU A 957 54.70 -16.36 -41.59
N GLY A 958 53.74 -16.05 -42.47
CA GLY A 958 53.51 -14.70 -43.00
C GLY A 958 54.55 -14.25 -44.04
N VAL A 959 55.55 -15.08 -44.35
CA VAL A 959 56.68 -14.76 -45.23
C VAL A 959 56.92 -15.85 -46.28
N ASP A 960 57.73 -15.55 -47.28
CA ASP A 960 58.23 -16.52 -48.26
C ASP A 960 59.54 -17.20 -47.78
N ALA A 961 60.10 -18.05 -48.64
CA ALA A 961 61.31 -18.82 -48.36
C ALA A 961 62.54 -17.93 -48.07
N ASP A 962 62.57 -16.72 -48.63
CA ASP A 962 63.63 -15.72 -48.43
C ASP A 962 63.36 -14.82 -47.21
N GLY A 963 62.27 -15.08 -46.48
CA GLY A 963 61.88 -14.32 -45.30
C GLY A 963 61.21 -12.99 -45.61
N GLN A 964 60.90 -12.68 -46.87
CA GLN A 964 60.21 -11.46 -47.26
C GLN A 964 58.74 -11.52 -46.87
N VAL A 965 58.17 -10.38 -46.49
CA VAL A 965 56.76 -10.30 -46.07
C VAL A 965 55.83 -10.60 -47.26
N VAL A 966 55.00 -11.62 -47.08
CA VAL A 966 54.04 -12.07 -48.10
C VAL A 966 52.63 -11.63 -47.73
N TYR A 967 52.24 -11.85 -46.47
CA TYR A 967 50.92 -11.47 -45.98
C TYR A 967 50.93 -11.30 -44.45
N ASN A 968 49.85 -10.77 -43.86
CA ASN A 968 49.72 -10.54 -42.41
C ASN A 968 50.88 -9.71 -41.81
N ASN A 969 51.51 -8.85 -42.61
CA ASN A 969 52.73 -8.10 -42.24
C ASN A 969 53.89 -8.99 -41.73
N GLY A 970 53.95 -10.26 -42.14
CA GLY A 970 54.96 -11.21 -41.65
C GLY A 970 54.69 -11.74 -40.24
N GLN A 971 53.53 -11.41 -39.65
CA GLN A 971 53.14 -11.93 -38.34
C GLN A 971 52.69 -13.38 -38.44
N LEU A 972 53.10 -14.18 -37.46
CA LEU A 972 52.69 -15.56 -37.30
C LEU A 972 51.18 -15.67 -37.04
N VAL A 973 50.56 -16.73 -37.54
CA VAL A 973 49.18 -17.09 -37.20
C VAL A 973 49.16 -17.77 -35.83
N ASP A 974 48.18 -17.40 -35.00
CA ASP A 974 47.98 -17.89 -33.62
C ASP A 974 48.26 -19.39 -33.42
N ILE A 975 49.08 -19.70 -32.40
CA ILE A 975 49.54 -21.02 -31.95
C ILE A 975 48.40 -22.03 -31.79
N LYS A 976 47.20 -21.60 -31.37
CA LYS A 976 46.05 -22.51 -31.21
C LYS A 976 45.63 -23.17 -32.54
N ASN A 977 45.89 -22.51 -33.67
CA ASN A 977 45.58 -23.03 -34.99
C ASN A 977 46.65 -23.98 -35.55
N ILE A 978 47.83 -24.10 -34.94
CA ILE A 978 48.94 -24.92 -35.47
C ILE A 978 48.64 -26.42 -35.39
N LYS A 979 48.06 -26.86 -34.26
CA LYS A 979 47.78 -28.29 -33.99
C LYS A 979 46.91 -28.95 -35.06
N LYS A 980 45.99 -28.21 -35.68
CA LYS A 980 45.09 -28.73 -36.71
C LYS A 980 45.83 -28.99 -38.04
N TYR A 981 46.90 -28.25 -38.33
CA TYR A 981 47.74 -28.47 -39.51
C TYR A 981 48.72 -29.61 -39.27
N LYS A 982 49.35 -29.71 -38.08
CA LYS A 982 50.23 -30.84 -37.69
C LYS A 982 49.59 -32.20 -37.95
N ARG A 983 48.31 -32.35 -37.55
CA ARG A 983 47.53 -33.56 -37.79
C ARG A 983 47.43 -33.94 -39.27
N ARG A 984 47.40 -32.97 -40.19
CA ARG A 984 47.35 -33.24 -41.63
C ARG A 984 48.66 -33.85 -42.13
N PHE A 985 49.80 -33.23 -41.80
CA PHE A 985 51.12 -33.72 -42.23
C PHE A 985 51.40 -35.13 -41.70
N LEU A 986 50.94 -35.44 -40.48
CA LEU A 986 50.94 -36.80 -39.93
C LEU A 986 50.12 -37.79 -40.78
N LEU A 987 48.93 -37.38 -41.24
CA LEU A 987 48.05 -38.21 -42.06
C LEU A 987 48.50 -38.35 -43.53
N THR A 988 49.37 -37.45 -44.02
CA THR A 988 49.93 -37.50 -45.40
C THR A 988 51.34 -38.10 -45.48
N GLY A 989 51.96 -38.43 -44.33
CA GLY A 989 53.33 -38.94 -44.30
C GLY A 989 54.40 -37.89 -44.63
N THR A 990 54.09 -36.60 -44.53
CA THR A 990 54.99 -35.48 -44.86
C THR A 990 55.52 -34.79 -43.61
N THR A 991 55.86 -35.55 -42.57
CA THR A 991 56.26 -35.01 -41.25
C THR A 991 57.53 -34.18 -41.31
N GLU A 992 58.48 -34.49 -42.20
CA GLU A 992 59.72 -33.70 -42.37
C GLU A 992 59.47 -32.26 -42.82
N ASP A 993 58.46 -32.03 -43.66
CA ASP A 993 58.05 -30.68 -44.06
C ASP A 993 57.46 -29.91 -42.88
N TRP A 994 56.70 -30.61 -42.03
CA TRP A 994 56.12 -30.02 -40.83
C TRP A 994 57.19 -29.61 -39.83
N ASP A 995 58.18 -30.48 -39.59
CA ASP A 995 59.24 -30.22 -38.62
C ASP A 995 60.03 -28.96 -39.01
N LYS A 996 60.33 -28.77 -40.30
CA LYS A 996 60.94 -27.55 -40.84
C LYS A 996 60.07 -26.30 -40.65
N ILE A 997 58.75 -26.43 -40.80
CA ILE A 997 57.82 -25.31 -40.57
C ILE A 997 57.71 -24.98 -39.08
N GLU A 998 57.64 -26.00 -38.21
CA GLU A 998 57.55 -25.86 -36.75
C GLU A 998 58.82 -25.22 -36.17
N GLU A 999 60.01 -25.62 -36.65
CA GLU A 999 61.29 -25.00 -36.31
C GLU A 999 61.29 -23.50 -36.67
N LYS A 1000 61.02 -23.16 -37.94
CA LYS A 1000 60.94 -21.75 -38.39
C LYS A 1000 59.86 -20.95 -37.66
N PHE A 1001 58.75 -21.58 -37.29
CA PHE A 1001 57.67 -20.95 -36.54
C PHE A 1001 58.13 -20.59 -35.13
N ASN A 1002 58.79 -21.53 -34.44
CA ASN A 1002 59.28 -21.33 -33.08
C ASN A 1002 60.40 -20.29 -33.03
N ASP A 1003 61.31 -20.27 -34.01
CA ASP A 1003 62.39 -19.27 -34.12
C ASP A 1003 61.86 -17.84 -34.29
N ARG A 1004 60.64 -17.70 -34.85
CA ARG A 1004 60.00 -16.42 -35.14
C ARG A 1004 58.90 -16.06 -34.16
N ALA A 1005 58.69 -16.83 -33.08
CA ALA A 1005 57.60 -16.69 -32.12
C ALA A 1005 57.72 -15.44 -31.21
N THR A 1006 58.25 -14.33 -31.70
CA THR A 1006 58.14 -13.01 -31.11
C THR A 1006 56.98 -12.26 -31.75
N TYR A 1007 55.85 -12.17 -31.06
CA TYR A 1007 54.65 -11.50 -31.56
C TYR A 1007 54.87 -9.98 -31.59
N THR A 1008 55.09 -9.41 -32.77
CA THR A 1008 55.14 -7.95 -32.98
C THR A 1008 53.71 -7.43 -33.14
N TYR A 1009 53.21 -6.59 -32.24
CA TYR A 1009 51.80 -6.17 -32.23
C TYR A 1009 51.47 -5.14 -33.33
N ARG A 1010 51.88 -3.87 -33.17
CA ARG A 1010 51.77 -2.75 -34.15
C ARG A 1010 52.67 -1.59 -33.71
N ASP A 1011 53.31 -0.90 -34.66
CA ASP A 1011 54.09 0.30 -34.36
C ASP A 1011 53.22 1.52 -33.98
N LYS A 1012 52.00 1.60 -34.54
CA LYS A 1012 51.00 2.64 -34.20
C LYS A 1012 49.94 2.10 -33.27
N GLU A 1013 49.52 2.93 -32.31
CA GLU A 1013 48.46 2.59 -31.37
C GLU A 1013 47.11 2.39 -32.08
N ASN A 1014 46.31 1.41 -31.60
CA ASN A 1014 44.94 1.21 -32.08
C ASN A 1014 43.97 2.23 -31.44
N LYS A 1015 42.68 2.20 -31.81
CA LYS A 1015 41.64 3.11 -31.25
C LYS A 1015 41.47 3.00 -29.72
N ARG A 1016 42.02 1.97 -29.09
CA ARG A 1016 42.03 1.76 -27.63
C ARG A 1016 43.39 2.10 -27.00
N GLY A 1017 44.32 2.66 -27.77
CA GLY A 1017 45.66 3.07 -27.33
C GLY A 1017 46.68 1.95 -27.22
N HIS A 1018 46.45 0.76 -27.78
CA HIS A 1018 47.40 -0.35 -27.70
C HIS A 1018 48.38 -0.35 -28.88
N GLY A 1019 49.68 -0.50 -28.60
CA GLY A 1019 50.78 -0.61 -29.58
C GLY A 1019 51.95 -1.44 -29.01
N ASN A 1020 53.08 -1.51 -29.70
CA ASN A 1020 54.26 -2.26 -29.22
C ASN A 1020 54.75 -1.81 -27.83
N LYS A 1021 54.54 -0.53 -27.47
CA LYS A 1021 54.86 0.02 -26.13
C LYS A 1021 53.77 -0.23 -25.07
N LYS A 1022 52.59 -0.70 -25.48
CA LYS A 1022 51.40 -0.90 -24.64
C LYS A 1022 50.59 -2.10 -25.14
N MET A 1023 51.19 -3.27 -25.03
CA MET A 1023 50.61 -4.53 -25.54
C MET A 1023 49.38 -4.94 -24.72
N SER A 1024 48.32 -5.42 -25.38
CA SER A 1024 47.17 -5.99 -24.67
C SER A 1024 47.43 -7.45 -24.29
N TYR A 1025 46.75 -7.97 -23.26
CA TYR A 1025 46.78 -9.41 -22.93
C TYR A 1025 46.50 -10.31 -24.13
N TRP A 1026 45.61 -9.86 -25.03
CA TRP A 1026 45.28 -10.58 -26.26
C TRP A 1026 46.45 -10.59 -27.25
N ALA A 1027 47.24 -9.52 -27.33
CA ALA A 1027 48.46 -9.47 -28.12
C ALA A 1027 49.52 -10.47 -27.62
N LEU A 1028 49.52 -10.76 -26.33
CA LEU A 1028 50.43 -11.73 -25.72
C LEU A 1028 49.91 -13.18 -25.83
N GLY A 1029 48.81 -13.41 -26.55
CA GLY A 1029 48.28 -14.74 -26.85
C GLY A 1029 47.27 -15.31 -25.84
N PHE A 1030 46.78 -14.49 -24.91
CA PHE A 1030 45.82 -14.92 -23.88
C PHE A 1030 44.36 -14.67 -24.27
N ASP A 1031 43.44 -15.58 -23.93
CA ASP A 1031 42.02 -15.48 -24.34
C ASP A 1031 41.24 -14.48 -23.50
N SER A 1032 41.67 -14.28 -22.25
CA SER A 1032 41.03 -13.36 -21.33
C SER A 1032 42.07 -12.59 -20.51
N PRO A 1033 41.74 -11.36 -20.05
CA PRO A 1033 42.63 -10.63 -19.16
C PRO A 1033 42.88 -11.43 -17.88
N SER A 1034 41.87 -12.17 -17.40
CA SER A 1034 41.98 -13.01 -16.21
C SER A 1034 43.00 -14.15 -16.36
N GLU A 1035 43.16 -14.72 -17.56
CA GLU A 1035 44.13 -15.78 -17.84
C GLU A 1035 45.55 -15.22 -17.81
N PHE A 1036 45.77 -14.10 -18.50
CA PHE A 1036 47.06 -13.40 -18.51
C PHE A 1036 47.47 -12.90 -17.13
N LEU A 1037 46.55 -12.28 -16.40
CA LEU A 1037 46.86 -11.73 -15.08
C LEU A 1037 47.28 -12.84 -14.11
N LYS A 1038 46.80 -14.08 -14.25
CA LYS A 1038 47.24 -15.22 -13.41
C LYS A 1038 48.71 -15.59 -13.62
N THR A 1039 49.28 -15.31 -14.79
CA THR A 1039 50.68 -15.66 -15.10
C THR A 1039 51.69 -14.63 -14.62
N LEU A 1040 51.24 -13.41 -14.29
CA LEU A 1040 52.09 -12.32 -13.83
C LEU A 1040 52.29 -12.35 -12.31
N ALA A 1041 53.43 -11.85 -11.83
CA ALA A 1041 53.61 -11.52 -10.41
C ALA A 1041 52.69 -10.36 -10.00
N ILE A 1042 52.44 -10.17 -8.69
CA ILE A 1042 51.51 -9.14 -8.18
C ILE A 1042 51.91 -7.75 -8.68
N ASP A 1043 53.19 -7.42 -8.56
CA ASP A 1043 53.75 -6.11 -8.91
C ASP A 1043 53.59 -5.80 -10.41
N GLU A 1044 53.76 -6.82 -11.26
CA GLU A 1044 53.57 -6.72 -12.72
C GLU A 1044 52.09 -6.60 -13.10
N ARG A 1045 51.17 -7.21 -12.32
CA ARG A 1045 49.72 -7.06 -12.52
C ARG A 1045 49.29 -5.63 -12.23
N ASP A 1046 49.80 -5.04 -11.15
CA ASP A 1046 49.49 -3.67 -10.77
C ASP A 1046 50.01 -2.68 -11.82
N GLU A 1047 51.25 -2.87 -12.29
CA GLU A 1047 51.79 -2.08 -13.40
C GLU A 1047 50.94 -2.24 -14.68
N TYR A 1048 50.47 -3.45 -14.97
CA TYR A 1048 49.57 -3.69 -16.10
C TYR A 1048 48.21 -2.99 -15.90
N PHE A 1049 47.61 -3.04 -14.70
CA PHE A 1049 46.36 -2.33 -14.42
C PHE A 1049 46.50 -0.82 -14.57
N ASP A 1050 47.61 -0.25 -14.12
CA ASP A 1050 47.87 1.18 -14.21
C ASP A 1050 48.06 1.63 -15.66
N LYS A 1051 48.82 0.86 -16.45
CA LYS A 1051 48.95 1.11 -17.90
C LYS A 1051 47.62 0.94 -18.62
N HIS A 1052 46.75 0.02 -18.20
CA HIS A 1052 45.52 -0.37 -18.92
C HIS A 1052 44.21 0.11 -18.28
N MET A 1053 44.23 1.07 -17.35
CA MET A 1053 43.08 1.51 -16.56
C MET A 1053 41.81 1.87 -17.36
N ARG A 1054 41.97 2.37 -18.60
CA ARG A 1054 40.85 2.78 -19.49
C ARG A 1054 40.52 1.76 -20.59
N CYS A 1055 41.08 0.56 -20.54
CA CYS A 1055 40.92 -0.47 -21.57
C CYS A 1055 40.97 -1.90 -20.97
N CYS A 1056 40.86 -2.94 -21.81
CA CYS A 1056 41.00 -4.35 -21.43
C CYS A 1056 40.16 -4.84 -20.23
N ASP A 1057 39.06 -4.14 -19.89
CA ASP A 1057 38.25 -4.39 -18.68
C ASP A 1057 39.02 -4.35 -17.35
N SER A 1058 40.26 -3.82 -17.37
CA SER A 1058 41.19 -3.77 -16.25
C SER A 1058 40.59 -3.11 -15.00
N PHE A 1059 39.82 -2.02 -15.18
CA PHE A 1059 39.14 -1.32 -14.07
C PHE A 1059 38.07 -2.19 -13.38
N ASN A 1060 37.25 -2.89 -14.17
CA ASN A 1060 36.19 -3.74 -13.64
C ASN A 1060 36.76 -4.99 -12.95
N ILE A 1061 37.87 -5.53 -13.48
CA ILE A 1061 38.57 -6.69 -12.90
C ILE A 1061 39.25 -6.31 -11.59
N ARG A 1062 39.93 -5.15 -11.54
CA ARG A 1062 40.54 -4.61 -10.32
C ARG A 1062 39.51 -4.37 -9.22
N ARG A 1063 38.37 -3.72 -9.51
CA ARG A 1063 37.27 -3.55 -8.52
C ARG A 1063 36.73 -4.87 -7.97
N LYS A 1064 36.59 -5.88 -8.83
CA LYS A 1064 36.14 -7.23 -8.41
C LYS A 1064 37.15 -7.94 -7.51
N GLN A 1065 38.45 -7.73 -7.75
CA GLN A 1065 39.52 -8.29 -6.89
C GLN A 1065 39.64 -7.52 -5.57
N GLU A 1066 39.36 -6.22 -5.57
CA GLU A 1066 39.33 -5.35 -4.39
C GLU A 1066 38.01 -5.46 -3.58
N GLY A 1067 37.05 -6.29 -4.02
CA GLY A 1067 35.83 -6.61 -3.25
C GLY A 1067 34.72 -5.56 -3.28
N ASN A 1068 34.69 -4.66 -4.28
CA ASN A 1068 33.71 -3.56 -4.40
C ASN A 1068 32.61 -3.79 -5.45
#